data_AF-A0A0P9LX15-F1
#
_entry.id   AF-A0A0P9LX15-F1
#
_cell.length_a   1.000
_cell.length_b   1.000
_cell.length_c   1.000
_cell.angle_alpha   90.00
_cell.angle_beta   90.00
_cell.angle_gamma   90.00
#
_symmetry.space_group_name_H-M   'P 1'
#
loop_
_entity.id
_entity.type
_entity.pdbx_description
1 polymer ?
#
loop_
_entity_poly.entity_id
_entity_poly.type
_entity_poly.pdbx_seq_one_letter_code
_entity_poly.pdbx_strand_id
1 'polypeptide(L)'
;MAQHYLTPALIGLFSLLFLGIGFWINSRVAASKLAQQLAELKAANQAEHQQLLNDAALAHQREQQMLHEQEEHQRELTLLSEDMGRHRDVERQLSIQLGELKTSLDAEKQRMSDKVAQLTEVTTLAENRSLESNKLRMQLGELRVQVGQDQEQTRQLEELKQILAQHQTRLEAAQLQLQKQGEQLGQSTEQANQLLELKAAHANSQTRIEKAEEEFKKQREQLGQAAEQKEQLDVLRGTLVQRDKELGVMRDELSLAKQSLAEVNMRHARDQHSAAEKLQLLEDNKVQLKQEFQNLANQIFDSKQQSFSEQSRQGLDTLLKPFKDQLDSFRQRVDQVHSDTVQGQSSMKNELIKLMELNAQITTEASNLTKALKGDKKLQGTWGEQKVEMLLEQAGLRKGFEYHREANFKNDEAGNNRPDFVVNLPEGKHIIIDSKMSLVAYTEYVSAETDEERTRALSAHVLALKHHINGLSDKKYTDLNGINSPDFVFLFMPVEPAYLVAAEHSPGVFQGAYEKRIAIITATTLLPVLRVVSNLWSIQRQNSSTLQLATMATKVYDKLRVFVEKMDKLGNQIATVQKSYNESVTTLKGDHGSLTKTVDKFVALGVTVSKRLPASAIGEDEELESELAILPVEGAANT
;
A
#
# COMPACT_ATOMS: atom_id res chain seq x y z
N MET A 1 153.81 187.43 9.41
CA MET A 1 154.67 188.52 9.92
C MET A 1 156.03 188.42 9.22
N ALA A 2 156.76 189.55 9.07
CA ALA A 2 158.22 189.66 8.79
C ALA A 2 158.77 189.13 7.43
N GLN A 3 159.94 189.55 6.87
CA GLN A 3 160.67 190.86 6.82
C GLN A 3 161.89 190.82 5.85
N HIS A 4 162.29 191.98 5.27
CA HIS A 4 163.67 192.48 4.92
C HIS A 4 164.69 191.93 3.85
N TYR A 5 165.35 192.92 3.17
CA TYR A 5 166.80 193.12 2.80
C TYR A 5 167.46 192.75 1.42
N LEU A 6 168.17 193.77 0.86
CA LEU A 6 169.48 193.84 0.14
C LEU A 6 169.73 193.44 -1.36
N THR A 7 170.74 194.15 -1.94
CA THR A 7 171.54 194.00 -3.20
C THR A 7 171.08 194.59 -4.57
N PRO A 8 172.02 195.02 -5.49
CA PRO A 8 171.79 196.05 -6.53
C PRO A 8 172.29 195.70 -7.98
N ALA A 9 172.36 196.72 -8.88
CA ALA A 9 173.04 196.77 -10.22
C ALA A 9 172.36 196.03 -11.42
N LEU A 10 172.39 196.45 -12.71
CA LEU A 10 172.77 197.67 -13.48
C LEU A 10 172.13 197.55 -14.93
N ILE A 11 171.61 198.62 -15.61
CA ILE A 11 171.19 198.74 -17.08
C ILE A 11 169.78 198.14 -17.49
N GLY A 12 168.98 198.55 -18.52
CA GLY A 12 168.83 199.80 -19.33
C GLY A 12 168.11 199.78 -20.75
N LEU A 13 166.91 200.41 -20.90
CA LEU A 13 166.25 201.09 -22.10
C LEU A 13 165.62 200.39 -23.39
N PHE A 14 164.62 201.09 -24.02
CA PHE A 14 164.08 201.04 -25.44
C PHE A 14 163.11 199.90 -25.93
N SER A 15 162.29 199.96 -27.04
CA SER A 15 161.62 201.04 -27.84
C SER A 15 160.78 200.55 -29.11
N LEU A 16 159.65 201.23 -29.48
CA LEU A 16 158.87 201.24 -30.80
C LEU A 16 158.14 199.94 -31.30
N LEU A 17 157.00 199.92 -32.04
CA LEU A 17 156.54 200.46 -33.37
C LEU A 17 157.07 199.64 -34.59
N PHE A 18 156.22 199.44 -35.61
CA PHE A 18 156.45 198.79 -36.94
C PHE A 18 156.56 197.24 -37.03
N LEU A 19 156.08 196.73 -38.18
CA LEU A 19 156.23 195.37 -38.78
C LEU A 19 155.54 194.19 -38.06
N GLY A 20 155.07 193.15 -38.78
CA GLY A 20 155.01 193.01 -40.23
C GLY A 20 155.03 191.55 -40.71
N ILE A 21 154.06 191.22 -41.57
CA ILE A 21 154.12 190.26 -42.69
C ILE A 21 155.41 189.41 -42.78
N GLY A 22 155.28 188.11 -42.50
CA GLY A 22 156.30 187.10 -42.79
C GLY A 22 156.22 185.91 -41.82
N PHE A 23 156.33 184.68 -42.34
CA PHE A 23 156.55 183.45 -41.56
C PHE A 23 155.35 182.96 -40.68
N TRP A 24 154.20 182.52 -41.18
CA TRP A 24 153.82 181.98 -42.50
C TRP A 24 154.91 181.11 -43.15
N ILE A 25 155.13 179.90 -42.60
CA ILE A 25 155.40 178.65 -43.36
C ILE A 25 155.54 177.40 -42.45
N ASN A 26 155.84 177.51 -41.15
CA ASN A 26 156.10 176.30 -40.31
C ASN A 26 154.92 175.76 -39.47
N SER A 27 153.76 176.44 -39.45
CA SER A 27 152.58 176.04 -38.64
C SER A 27 151.65 175.01 -39.32
N ARG A 28 152.13 174.21 -40.30
CA ARG A 28 151.25 173.41 -41.19
C ARG A 28 151.62 171.94 -41.44
N VAL A 29 152.59 171.36 -40.71
CA VAL A 29 153.04 169.96 -40.99
C VAL A 29 152.95 168.99 -39.79
N ALA A 30 153.09 169.45 -38.54
CA ALA A 30 153.06 168.55 -37.37
C ALA A 30 151.64 168.15 -36.91
N ALA A 31 150.64 169.00 -37.14
CA ALA A 31 149.30 168.84 -36.57
C ALA A 31 148.39 167.80 -37.26
N SER A 32 148.76 167.28 -38.44
CA SER A 32 147.91 166.35 -39.21
C SER A 32 148.18 164.86 -38.95
N LYS A 33 149.39 164.46 -38.53
CA LYS A 33 149.74 163.03 -38.39
C LYS A 33 149.27 162.39 -37.08
N LEU A 34 149.24 163.13 -35.96
CA LEU A 34 148.86 162.56 -34.65
C LEU A 34 147.35 162.47 -34.44
N ALA A 35 146.55 163.35 -35.06
CA ALA A 35 145.09 163.28 -34.97
C ALA A 35 144.51 162.06 -35.71
N GLN A 36 145.16 161.60 -36.79
CA GLN A 36 144.67 160.50 -37.62
C GLN A 36 144.88 159.12 -36.96
N GLN A 37 146.01 158.90 -36.28
CA GLN A 37 146.29 157.62 -35.61
C GLN A 37 145.45 157.36 -34.34
N LEU A 38 144.91 158.40 -33.70
CA LEU A 38 144.13 158.23 -32.46
C LEU A 38 142.65 157.91 -32.71
N ALA A 39 142.14 158.14 -33.93
CA ALA A 39 140.76 157.85 -34.31
C ALA A 39 140.55 156.36 -34.64
N GLU A 40 141.49 155.75 -35.38
CA GLU A 40 141.39 154.35 -35.81
C GLU A 40 141.41 153.35 -34.64
N LEU A 41 142.22 153.62 -33.60
CA LEU A 41 142.33 152.72 -32.44
C LEU A 41 141.05 152.65 -31.57
N LYS A 42 140.23 153.72 -31.55
CA LYS A 42 138.97 153.73 -30.80
C LYS A 42 137.83 153.01 -31.52
N ALA A 43 137.83 153.03 -32.85
CA ALA A 43 136.80 152.35 -33.65
C ALA A 43 136.91 150.81 -33.52
N ALA A 44 138.12 150.26 -33.50
CA ALA A 44 138.35 148.81 -33.41
C ALA A 44 137.81 148.20 -32.09
N ASN A 45 138.09 148.83 -30.95
CA ASN A 45 137.77 148.28 -29.63
C ASN A 45 136.26 148.31 -29.29
N GLN A 46 135.48 149.15 -29.98
CA GLN A 46 134.04 149.28 -29.72
C GLN A 46 133.19 148.29 -30.54
N ALA A 47 133.73 147.73 -31.63
CA ALA A 47 133.04 146.71 -32.44
C ALA A 47 133.08 145.32 -31.77
N GLU A 48 134.23 144.93 -31.21
CA GLU A 48 134.45 143.59 -30.63
C GLU A 48 133.59 143.34 -29.38
N HIS A 49 133.40 144.37 -28.53
CA HIS A 49 132.60 144.23 -27.32
C HIS A 49 131.09 144.07 -27.59
N GLN A 50 130.59 144.63 -28.70
CA GLN A 50 129.17 144.49 -29.07
C GLN A 50 128.85 143.09 -29.61
N GLN A 51 129.82 142.40 -30.21
CA GLN A 51 129.64 141.05 -30.76
C GLN A 51 129.50 140.00 -29.64
N LEU A 52 130.35 140.06 -28.61
CA LEU A 52 130.30 139.15 -27.47
C LEU A 52 128.97 139.19 -26.68
N LEU A 53 128.32 140.35 -26.61
CA LEU A 53 127.02 140.48 -25.93
C LEU A 53 125.87 139.82 -26.70
N ASN A 54 125.92 139.84 -28.05
CA ASN A 54 124.91 139.16 -28.87
C ASN A 54 125.06 137.63 -28.80
N ASP A 55 126.29 137.10 -28.83
CA ASP A 55 126.54 135.66 -28.74
C ASP A 55 126.10 135.09 -27.37
N ALA A 56 126.30 135.84 -26.28
CA ALA A 56 125.83 135.45 -24.95
C ALA A 56 124.30 135.40 -24.84
N ALA A 57 123.59 136.36 -25.45
CA ALA A 57 122.11 136.38 -25.46
C ALA A 57 121.52 135.18 -26.23
N LEU A 58 122.13 134.82 -27.37
CA LEU A 58 121.68 133.69 -28.20
C LEU A 58 121.90 132.34 -27.51
N ALA A 59 122.98 132.20 -26.72
CA ALA A 59 123.25 131.00 -25.94
C ALA A 59 122.17 130.76 -24.86
N HIS A 60 121.80 131.80 -24.10
CA HIS A 60 120.81 131.67 -23.03
C HIS A 60 119.40 131.35 -23.56
N GLN A 61 119.04 131.88 -24.74
CA GLN A 61 117.76 131.57 -25.39
C GLN A 61 117.66 130.09 -25.80
N ARG A 62 118.75 129.47 -26.27
CA ARG A 62 118.78 128.04 -26.61
C ARG A 62 118.65 127.12 -25.40
N GLU A 63 119.24 127.50 -24.27
CA GLU A 63 119.16 126.73 -23.03
C GLU A 63 117.71 126.65 -22.50
N GLN A 64 116.96 127.76 -22.54
CA GLN A 64 115.55 127.76 -22.14
C GLN A 64 114.64 126.93 -23.07
N GLN A 65 114.95 126.83 -24.37
CA GLN A 65 114.18 125.97 -25.27
C GLN A 65 114.38 124.48 -24.96
N MET A 66 115.62 124.02 -24.72
CA MET A 66 115.88 122.60 -24.41
C MET A 66 115.22 122.15 -23.10
N LEU A 67 115.19 123.01 -22.08
CA LEU A 67 114.50 122.71 -20.82
C LEU A 67 112.98 122.56 -21.01
N HIS A 68 112.37 123.32 -21.91
CA HIS A 68 110.94 123.23 -22.20
C HIS A 68 110.58 121.95 -22.96
N GLU A 69 111.35 121.57 -23.98
CA GLU A 69 111.20 120.30 -24.71
C GLU A 69 111.40 119.08 -23.78
N GLN A 70 112.32 119.18 -22.82
CA GLN A 70 112.57 118.12 -21.84
C GLN A 70 111.37 117.92 -20.89
N GLU A 71 110.71 119.00 -20.43
CA GLU A 71 109.50 118.89 -19.60
C GLU A 71 108.30 118.26 -20.35
N GLU A 72 108.11 118.55 -21.64
CA GLU A 72 107.02 117.97 -22.43
C GLU A 72 107.18 116.46 -22.61
N HIS A 73 108.36 115.98 -23.02
CA HIS A 73 108.62 114.54 -23.15
C HIS A 73 108.47 113.79 -21.82
N GLN A 74 108.79 114.44 -20.70
CA GLN A 74 108.65 113.83 -19.38
C GLN A 74 107.17 113.71 -18.93
N ARG A 75 106.28 114.58 -19.43
CA ARG A 75 104.81 114.46 -19.29
C ARG A 75 104.22 113.38 -20.18
N GLU A 76 104.64 113.26 -21.44
CA GLU A 76 104.18 112.16 -22.32
C GLU A 76 104.52 110.79 -21.73
N LEU A 77 105.73 110.61 -21.22
CA LEU A 77 106.16 109.35 -20.58
C LEU A 77 105.36 109.01 -19.32
N THR A 78 104.89 109.99 -18.56
CA THR A 78 104.03 109.73 -17.39
C THR A 78 102.62 109.31 -17.80
N LEU A 79 102.03 109.98 -18.78
CA LEU A 79 100.71 109.62 -19.33
C LEU A 79 100.71 108.21 -19.94
N LEU A 80 101.74 107.86 -20.74
CA LEU A 80 101.86 106.53 -21.35
C LEU A 80 102.05 105.42 -20.30
N SER A 81 102.73 105.72 -19.19
CA SER A 81 102.90 104.81 -18.05
C SER A 81 101.57 104.54 -17.31
N GLU A 82 100.73 105.56 -17.12
CA GLU A 82 99.40 105.37 -16.52
C GLU A 82 98.48 104.51 -17.39
N ASP A 83 98.44 104.73 -18.71
CA ASP A 83 97.58 103.96 -19.61
C ASP A 83 98.04 102.49 -19.75
N MET A 84 99.35 102.26 -19.75
CA MET A 84 99.93 100.90 -19.63
C MET A 84 99.53 100.21 -18.31
N GLY A 85 99.37 100.97 -17.22
CA GLY A 85 98.82 100.47 -15.95
C GLY A 85 97.37 100.03 -16.10
N ARG A 86 96.50 100.91 -16.62
CA ARG A 86 95.07 100.63 -16.84
C ARG A 86 94.84 99.40 -17.71
N HIS A 87 95.59 99.23 -18.79
CA HIS A 87 95.47 98.07 -19.68
C HIS A 87 95.80 96.74 -18.98
N ARG A 88 96.82 96.72 -18.10
CA ARG A 88 97.16 95.51 -17.32
C ARG A 88 96.07 95.12 -16.32
N ASP A 89 95.42 96.09 -15.69
CA ASP A 89 94.33 95.81 -14.76
C ASP A 89 93.08 95.26 -15.48
N VAL A 90 92.76 95.77 -16.68
CA VAL A 90 91.67 95.24 -17.52
C VAL A 90 91.97 93.81 -17.99
N GLU A 91 93.19 93.52 -18.43
CA GLU A 91 93.61 92.16 -18.81
C GLU A 91 93.46 91.18 -17.63
N ARG A 92 93.83 91.64 -16.42
CA ARG A 92 93.70 90.85 -15.18
C ARG A 92 92.24 90.58 -14.82
N GLN A 93 91.36 91.56 -14.96
CA GLN A 93 89.91 91.39 -14.73
C GLN A 93 89.28 90.40 -15.72
N LEU A 94 89.59 90.53 -17.02
CA LEU A 94 89.11 89.61 -18.05
C LEU A 94 89.58 88.17 -17.81
N SER A 95 90.83 87.98 -17.39
CA SER A 95 91.38 86.66 -17.07
C SER A 95 90.64 85.99 -15.89
N ILE A 96 90.29 86.76 -14.85
CA ILE A 96 89.48 86.27 -13.72
C ILE A 96 88.08 85.87 -14.18
N GLN A 97 87.38 86.76 -14.91
CA GLN A 97 86.03 86.48 -15.43
C GLN A 97 85.99 85.23 -16.32
N LEU A 98 87.01 85.02 -17.15
CA LEU A 98 87.11 83.86 -18.05
C LEU A 98 87.37 82.57 -17.27
N GLY A 99 88.08 82.63 -16.13
CA GLY A 99 88.21 81.53 -15.18
C GLY A 99 86.90 81.17 -14.47
N GLU A 100 86.14 82.18 -14.02
CA GLU A 100 84.83 82.01 -13.39
C GLU A 100 83.80 81.41 -14.38
N LEU A 101 83.74 81.92 -15.62
CA LEU A 101 82.88 81.37 -16.69
C LEU A 101 83.24 79.92 -17.04
N LYS A 102 84.53 79.59 -17.10
CA LYS A 102 84.97 78.22 -17.39
C LYS A 102 84.57 77.25 -16.27
N THR A 103 84.80 77.64 -15.02
CA THR A 103 84.40 76.83 -13.86
C THR A 103 82.89 76.68 -13.73
N SER A 104 82.09 77.70 -14.06
CA SER A 104 80.62 77.57 -14.11
C SER A 104 80.17 76.62 -15.23
N LEU A 105 80.78 76.71 -16.41
CA LEU A 105 80.44 75.85 -17.56
C LEU A 105 80.76 74.37 -17.30
N ASP A 106 81.92 74.09 -16.69
CA ASP A 106 82.30 72.71 -16.36
C ASP A 106 81.42 72.14 -15.24
N ALA A 107 81.00 72.95 -14.26
CA ALA A 107 80.01 72.56 -13.26
C ALA A 107 78.60 72.30 -13.86
N GLU A 108 78.19 73.08 -14.86
CA GLU A 108 76.91 72.90 -15.55
C GLU A 108 76.91 71.65 -16.45
N LYS A 109 78.02 71.38 -17.16
CA LYS A 109 78.22 70.12 -17.89
C LYS A 109 78.11 68.90 -16.97
N GLN A 110 78.75 68.94 -15.80
CA GLN A 110 78.68 67.84 -14.84
C GLN A 110 77.23 67.62 -14.38
N ARG A 111 76.51 68.69 -14.00
CA ARG A 111 75.08 68.61 -13.64
C ARG A 111 74.21 68.04 -14.75
N MET A 112 74.46 68.39 -16.02
CA MET A 112 73.74 67.80 -17.15
C MET A 112 74.08 66.31 -17.33
N SER A 113 75.35 65.92 -17.20
CA SER A 113 75.78 64.53 -17.27
C SER A 113 75.11 63.67 -16.20
N ASP A 114 75.10 64.13 -14.95
CA ASP A 114 74.46 63.43 -13.83
C ASP A 114 72.94 63.30 -14.05
N LYS A 115 72.31 64.31 -14.64
CA LYS A 115 70.87 64.30 -14.93
C LYS A 115 70.50 63.42 -16.13
N VAL A 116 71.38 63.29 -17.13
CA VAL A 116 71.23 62.30 -18.21
C VAL A 116 71.33 60.88 -17.63
N ALA A 117 72.30 60.61 -16.76
CA ALA A 117 72.43 59.31 -16.10
C ALA A 117 71.17 58.92 -15.29
N GLN A 118 70.64 59.84 -14.47
CA GLN A 118 69.39 59.65 -13.74
C GLN A 118 68.19 59.38 -14.66
N LEU A 119 68.07 60.11 -15.77
CA LEU A 119 66.99 59.89 -16.74
C LEU A 119 67.12 58.52 -17.43
N THR A 120 68.33 58.09 -17.77
CA THR A 120 68.58 56.76 -18.36
C THR A 120 68.17 55.63 -17.40
N GLU A 121 68.53 55.74 -16.12
CA GLU A 121 68.12 54.77 -15.09
C GLU A 121 66.59 54.70 -14.96
N VAL A 122 65.91 55.85 -14.88
CA VAL A 122 64.44 55.92 -14.82
C VAL A 122 63.78 55.32 -16.08
N THR A 123 64.34 55.53 -17.28
CA THR A 123 63.79 54.91 -18.50
C THR A 123 63.93 53.38 -18.50
N THR A 124 65.07 52.83 -18.09
CA THR A 124 65.24 51.36 -18.02
C THR A 124 64.33 50.71 -16.97
N LEU A 125 64.10 51.38 -15.83
CA LEU A 125 63.10 50.95 -14.83
C LEU A 125 61.67 50.96 -15.37
N ALA A 126 61.31 51.94 -16.21
CA ALA A 126 60.01 52.02 -16.84
C ALA A 126 59.80 50.91 -17.91
N GLU A 127 60.81 50.63 -18.72
CA GLU A 127 60.79 49.54 -19.71
C GLU A 127 60.63 48.16 -19.06
N ASN A 128 61.40 47.88 -18.00
CA ASN A 128 61.31 46.63 -17.24
C ASN A 128 59.90 46.42 -16.64
N ARG A 129 59.31 47.47 -16.05
CA ARG A 129 57.93 47.42 -15.52
C ARG A 129 56.88 47.25 -16.62
N SER A 130 57.10 47.80 -17.81
CA SER A 130 56.23 47.61 -18.97
C SER A 130 56.24 46.14 -19.44
N LEU A 131 57.43 45.53 -19.51
CA LEU A 131 57.61 44.11 -19.86
C LEU A 131 56.90 43.19 -18.86
N GLU A 132 57.06 43.45 -17.56
CA GLU A 132 56.40 42.70 -16.49
C GLU A 132 54.87 42.85 -16.52
N SER A 133 54.36 44.07 -16.76
CA SER A 133 52.92 44.33 -16.94
C SER A 133 52.34 43.56 -18.14
N ASN A 134 53.07 43.49 -19.26
CA ASN A 134 52.65 42.71 -20.42
C ASN A 134 52.65 41.19 -20.15
N LYS A 135 53.64 40.68 -19.41
CA LYS A 135 53.67 39.27 -18.98
C LYS A 135 52.47 38.92 -18.09
N LEU A 136 52.16 39.77 -17.11
CA LEU A 136 50.99 39.60 -16.23
C LEU A 136 49.67 39.68 -17.00
N ARG A 137 49.56 40.54 -18.02
CA ARG A 137 48.38 40.61 -18.90
C ARG A 137 48.17 39.33 -19.71
N MET A 138 49.25 38.72 -20.23
CA MET A 138 49.19 37.44 -20.92
C MET A 138 48.70 36.32 -19.98
N GLN A 139 49.30 36.20 -18.80
CA GLN A 139 48.89 35.21 -17.79
C GLN A 139 47.44 35.41 -17.34
N LEU A 140 46.98 36.66 -17.17
CA LEU A 140 45.58 36.96 -16.87
C LEU A 140 44.63 36.58 -18.02
N GLY A 141 45.10 36.67 -19.26
CA GLY A 141 44.37 36.20 -20.45
C GLY A 141 44.20 34.68 -20.45
N GLU A 142 45.29 33.95 -20.22
CA GLU A 142 45.29 32.47 -20.10
C GLU A 142 44.35 32.01 -18.97
N LEU A 143 44.48 32.59 -17.77
CA LEU A 143 43.60 32.32 -16.63
C LEU A 143 42.12 32.64 -16.90
N ARG A 144 41.80 33.68 -17.67
CA ARG A 144 40.42 33.99 -18.07
C ARG A 144 39.85 32.96 -19.04
N VAL A 145 40.66 32.46 -19.97
CA VAL A 145 40.25 31.37 -20.89
C VAL A 145 40.02 30.08 -20.10
N GLN A 146 40.92 29.75 -19.16
CA GLN A 146 40.78 28.60 -18.27
C GLN A 146 39.48 28.68 -17.46
N VAL A 147 39.22 29.80 -16.77
CA VAL A 147 37.99 30.01 -15.99
C VAL A 147 36.74 29.94 -16.86
N GLY A 148 36.79 30.43 -18.11
CA GLY A 148 35.68 30.30 -19.06
C GLY A 148 35.39 28.84 -19.46
N GLN A 149 36.43 28.04 -19.65
CA GLN A 149 36.30 26.60 -19.93
C GLN A 149 35.76 25.85 -18.70
N ASP A 150 36.26 26.13 -17.50
CA ASP A 150 35.81 25.50 -16.26
C ASP A 150 34.35 25.87 -15.94
N GLN A 151 33.93 27.11 -16.22
CA GLN A 151 32.53 27.55 -16.09
C GLN A 151 31.59 26.80 -17.05
N GLU A 152 31.98 26.62 -18.31
CA GLU A 152 31.18 25.87 -19.29
C GLU A 152 31.12 24.37 -18.96
N GLN A 153 32.22 23.77 -18.49
CA GLN A 153 32.21 22.39 -17.97
C GLN A 153 31.31 22.24 -16.73
N THR A 154 31.35 23.21 -15.81
CA THR A 154 30.49 23.22 -14.62
C THR A 154 29.01 23.30 -15.01
N ARG A 155 28.68 24.13 -16.01
CA ARG A 155 27.33 24.24 -16.55
C ARG A 155 26.86 22.92 -17.20
N GLN A 156 27.69 22.31 -18.05
CA GLN A 156 27.37 21.02 -18.68
C GLN A 156 27.18 19.90 -17.63
N LEU A 157 27.99 19.90 -16.57
CA LEU A 157 27.83 18.98 -15.44
C LEU A 157 26.49 19.19 -14.72
N GLU A 158 26.05 20.44 -14.54
CA GLU A 158 24.76 20.74 -13.89
C GLU A 158 23.55 20.38 -14.76
N GLU A 159 23.63 20.62 -16.08
CA GLU A 159 22.64 20.13 -17.07
C GLU A 159 22.55 18.59 -17.03
N LEU A 160 23.69 17.88 -16.97
CA LEU A 160 23.73 16.41 -16.83
C LEU A 160 23.15 15.92 -15.50
N LYS A 161 23.38 16.61 -14.38
CA LYS A 161 22.75 16.27 -13.08
C LYS A 161 21.24 16.42 -13.13
N GLN A 162 20.71 17.48 -13.75
CA GLN A 162 19.26 17.64 -13.92
C GLN A 162 18.65 16.51 -14.74
N ILE A 163 19.31 16.11 -15.84
CA ILE A 163 18.89 14.97 -16.66
C ILE A 163 18.91 13.68 -15.82
N LEU A 164 19.98 13.42 -15.06
CA LEU A 164 20.10 12.25 -14.19
C LEU A 164 18.95 12.20 -13.16
N ALA A 165 18.67 13.32 -12.49
CA ALA A 165 17.59 13.42 -11.51
C ALA A 165 16.21 13.13 -12.13
N GLN A 166 15.93 13.69 -13.33
CA GLN A 166 14.69 13.39 -14.06
C GLN A 166 14.58 11.90 -14.42
N HIS A 167 15.67 11.25 -14.80
CA HIS A 167 15.70 9.82 -15.09
C HIS A 167 15.52 8.96 -13.83
N GLN A 168 16.09 9.35 -12.69
CA GLN A 168 15.87 8.70 -11.39
C GLN A 168 14.40 8.77 -10.98
N THR A 169 13.77 9.95 -11.02
CA THR A 169 12.34 10.11 -10.71
C THR A 169 11.45 9.28 -11.64
N ARG A 170 11.78 9.18 -12.94
CA ARG A 170 11.06 8.31 -13.88
C ARG A 170 11.24 6.82 -13.56
N LEU A 171 12.43 6.40 -13.12
CA LEU A 171 12.70 5.01 -12.75
C LEU A 171 11.91 4.60 -11.49
N GLU A 172 11.90 5.46 -10.47
CA GLU A 172 11.11 5.26 -9.24
C GLU A 172 9.59 5.17 -9.56
N ALA A 173 9.08 6.06 -10.41
CA ALA A 173 7.69 6.02 -10.84
C ALA A 173 7.35 4.72 -11.61
N ALA A 174 8.24 4.27 -12.48
CA ALA A 174 8.08 3.01 -13.23
C ALA A 174 8.13 1.78 -12.31
N GLN A 175 9.03 1.76 -11.33
CA GLN A 175 9.11 0.68 -10.32
C GLN A 175 7.83 0.62 -9.47
N LEU A 176 7.33 1.76 -9.00
CA LEU A 176 6.07 1.84 -8.25
C LEU A 176 4.87 1.38 -9.09
N GLN A 177 4.85 1.68 -10.38
CA GLN A 177 3.80 1.20 -11.30
C GLN A 177 3.90 -0.32 -11.52
N LEU A 178 5.11 -0.86 -11.67
CA LEU A 178 5.34 -2.30 -11.80
C LEU A 178 4.91 -3.06 -10.53
N GLN A 179 5.22 -2.52 -9.35
CA GLN A 179 4.79 -3.08 -8.07
C GLN A 179 3.25 -3.12 -7.97
N LYS A 180 2.57 -2.02 -8.29
CA LYS A 180 1.10 -1.96 -8.31
C LYS A 180 0.48 -2.96 -9.29
N GLN A 181 1.08 -3.15 -10.46
CA GLN A 181 0.64 -4.18 -11.41
C GLN A 181 0.87 -5.60 -10.88
N GLY A 182 1.98 -5.85 -10.18
CA GLY A 182 2.23 -7.13 -9.51
C GLY A 182 1.22 -7.44 -8.39
N GLU A 183 0.89 -6.44 -7.56
CA GLU A 183 -0.14 -6.55 -6.52
C GLU A 183 -1.53 -6.82 -7.12
N GLN A 184 -1.90 -6.11 -8.21
CA GLN A 184 -3.15 -6.36 -8.94
C GLN A 184 -3.19 -7.76 -9.58
N LEU A 185 -2.07 -8.24 -10.14
CA LEU A 185 -1.99 -9.58 -10.71
C LEU A 185 -2.16 -10.65 -9.62
N GLY A 186 -1.54 -10.44 -8.45
CA GLY A 186 -1.67 -11.31 -7.28
C GLY A 186 -3.10 -11.38 -6.75
N GLN A 187 -3.78 -10.23 -6.62
CA GLN A 187 -5.20 -10.19 -6.24
C GLN A 187 -6.08 -10.90 -7.27
N SER A 188 -5.79 -10.75 -8.56
CA SER A 188 -6.53 -11.42 -9.64
C SER A 188 -6.33 -12.94 -9.64
N THR A 189 -5.11 -13.44 -9.38
CA THR A 189 -4.85 -14.88 -9.25
C THR A 189 -5.46 -15.46 -7.98
N GLU A 190 -5.46 -14.73 -6.87
CA GLU A 190 -6.14 -15.14 -5.64
C GLU A 190 -7.67 -15.25 -5.84
N GLN A 191 -8.29 -14.26 -6.49
CA GLN A 191 -9.70 -14.31 -6.88
C GLN A 191 -10.01 -15.48 -7.83
N ALA A 192 -9.12 -15.76 -8.79
CA ALA A 192 -9.28 -16.89 -9.71
C ALA A 192 -9.21 -18.24 -8.97
N ASN A 193 -8.31 -18.38 -7.99
CA ASN A 193 -8.21 -19.58 -7.15
C ASN A 193 -9.45 -19.75 -6.26
N GLN A 194 -9.92 -18.68 -5.60
CA GLN A 194 -11.17 -18.70 -4.81
C GLN A 194 -12.38 -19.09 -5.68
N LEU A 195 -12.45 -18.62 -6.93
CA LEU A 195 -13.50 -19.01 -7.87
C LEU A 195 -13.40 -20.49 -8.28
N LEU A 196 -12.18 -21.04 -8.38
CA LEU A 196 -11.95 -22.46 -8.65
C LEU A 196 -12.41 -23.35 -7.48
N GLU A 197 -12.07 -22.96 -6.25
CA GLU A 197 -12.51 -23.62 -5.02
C GLU A 197 -14.04 -23.58 -4.87
N LEU A 198 -14.66 -22.43 -5.12
CA LEU A 198 -16.12 -22.28 -5.14
C LEU A 198 -16.80 -23.19 -6.17
N LYS A 199 -16.22 -23.33 -7.37
CA LYS A 199 -16.72 -24.27 -8.40
C LYS A 199 -16.58 -25.72 -7.95
N ALA A 200 -15.47 -26.11 -7.34
CA ALA A 200 -15.28 -27.46 -6.80
C ALA A 200 -16.25 -27.76 -5.65
N ALA A 201 -16.47 -26.80 -4.75
CA ALA A 201 -17.44 -26.91 -3.66
C ALA A 201 -18.89 -27.01 -4.18
N HIS A 202 -19.23 -26.26 -5.23
CA HIS A 202 -20.54 -26.35 -5.90
C HIS A 202 -20.75 -27.72 -6.54
N ALA A 203 -19.77 -28.22 -7.32
CA ALA A 203 -19.85 -29.54 -7.94
C ALA A 203 -20.04 -30.66 -6.90
N ASN A 204 -19.26 -30.65 -5.82
CA ASN A 204 -19.39 -31.62 -4.73
C ASN A 204 -20.75 -31.50 -4.01
N SER A 205 -21.25 -30.28 -3.81
CA SER A 205 -22.59 -30.06 -3.23
C SER A 205 -23.71 -30.60 -4.14
N GLN A 206 -23.57 -30.45 -5.45
CA GLN A 206 -24.53 -30.95 -6.43
C GLN A 206 -24.56 -32.48 -6.45
N THR A 207 -23.40 -33.15 -6.46
CA THR A 207 -23.33 -34.62 -6.30
C THR A 207 -23.89 -35.12 -4.96
N ARG A 208 -23.81 -34.32 -3.89
CA ARG A 208 -24.46 -34.65 -2.61
C ARG A 208 -25.98 -34.51 -2.66
N ILE A 209 -26.51 -33.55 -3.41
CA ILE A 209 -27.96 -33.39 -3.64
C ILE A 209 -28.48 -34.58 -4.46
N GLU A 210 -27.84 -34.93 -5.57
CA GLU A 210 -28.21 -36.07 -6.41
C GLU A 210 -28.28 -37.39 -5.60
N LYS A 211 -27.28 -37.64 -4.74
CA LYS A 211 -27.30 -38.81 -3.83
C LYS A 211 -28.42 -38.76 -2.80
N ALA A 212 -28.68 -37.58 -2.22
CA ALA A 212 -29.78 -37.41 -1.26
C ALA A 212 -31.16 -37.60 -1.93
N GLU A 213 -31.32 -37.19 -3.19
CA GLU A 213 -32.53 -37.43 -3.98
C GLU A 213 -32.74 -38.92 -4.30
N GLU A 214 -31.67 -39.66 -4.64
CA GLU A 214 -31.75 -41.12 -4.79
C GLU A 214 -32.11 -41.83 -3.48
N GLU A 215 -31.53 -41.42 -2.36
CA GLU A 215 -31.86 -41.95 -1.02
C GLU A 215 -33.32 -41.64 -0.64
N PHE A 216 -33.80 -40.42 -0.87
CA PHE A 216 -35.20 -40.04 -0.64
C PHE A 216 -36.17 -40.84 -1.52
N LYS A 217 -35.81 -41.09 -2.79
CA LYS A 217 -36.61 -41.91 -3.70
C LYS A 217 -36.73 -43.34 -3.18
N LYS A 218 -35.62 -43.96 -2.75
CA LYS A 218 -35.61 -45.31 -2.14
C LYS A 218 -36.46 -45.37 -0.86
N GLN A 219 -36.30 -44.41 0.05
CA GLN A 219 -37.10 -44.36 1.28
C GLN A 219 -38.60 -44.20 1.00
N ARG A 220 -38.98 -43.39 0.01
CA ARG A 220 -40.38 -43.23 -0.41
C ARG A 220 -40.96 -44.53 -1.00
N GLU A 221 -40.15 -45.29 -1.74
CA GLU A 221 -40.52 -46.58 -2.31
C GLU A 221 -40.67 -47.67 -1.22
N GLN A 222 -39.74 -47.71 -0.25
CA GLN A 222 -39.85 -48.55 0.96
C GLN A 222 -41.11 -48.21 1.78
N LEU A 223 -41.42 -46.92 1.98
CA LEU A 223 -42.63 -46.48 2.69
C LEU A 223 -43.92 -46.89 1.96
N GLY A 224 -43.92 -46.85 0.63
CA GLY A 224 -45.03 -47.36 -0.19
C GLY A 224 -45.26 -48.85 0.02
N GLN A 225 -44.20 -49.66 -0.06
CA GLN A 225 -44.27 -51.10 0.19
C GLN A 225 -44.72 -51.43 1.63
N ALA A 226 -44.24 -50.68 2.63
CA ALA A 226 -44.65 -50.85 4.02
C ALA A 226 -46.14 -50.51 4.25
N ALA A 227 -46.67 -49.49 3.55
CA ALA A 227 -48.10 -49.15 3.60
C ALA A 227 -48.96 -50.27 2.98
N GLU A 228 -48.57 -50.80 1.83
CA GLU A 228 -49.27 -51.91 1.16
C GLU A 228 -49.25 -53.20 2.01
N GLN A 229 -48.11 -53.54 2.62
CA GLN A 229 -48.01 -54.66 3.57
C GLN A 229 -48.90 -54.48 4.79
N LYS A 230 -49.04 -53.25 5.31
CA LYS A 230 -49.95 -52.95 6.41
C LYS A 230 -51.42 -53.16 6.00
N GLU A 231 -51.82 -52.69 4.83
CA GLU A 231 -53.18 -52.88 4.31
C GLU A 231 -53.51 -54.37 4.14
N GLN A 232 -52.58 -55.16 3.59
CA GLN A 232 -52.71 -56.63 3.51
C GLN A 232 -52.83 -57.28 4.90
N LEU A 233 -52.06 -56.82 5.90
CA LEU A 233 -52.15 -57.30 7.27
C LEU A 233 -53.50 -56.99 7.92
N ASP A 234 -54.04 -55.78 7.72
CA ASP A 234 -55.34 -55.39 8.29
C ASP A 234 -56.49 -56.20 7.65
N VAL A 235 -56.44 -56.48 6.34
CA VAL A 235 -57.39 -57.39 5.66
C VAL A 235 -57.28 -58.83 6.20
N LEU A 236 -56.06 -59.35 6.36
CA LEU A 236 -55.83 -60.70 6.89
C LEU A 236 -56.33 -60.81 8.35
N ARG A 237 -56.11 -59.77 9.15
CA ARG A 237 -56.58 -59.69 10.54
C ARG A 237 -58.10 -59.66 10.65
N GLY A 238 -58.78 -58.92 9.76
CA GLY A 238 -60.24 -58.97 9.63
C GLY A 238 -60.74 -60.37 9.25
N THR A 239 -60.04 -61.04 8.32
CA THR A 239 -60.36 -62.42 7.90
C THR A 239 -60.21 -63.43 9.04
N LEU A 240 -59.18 -63.30 9.88
CA LEU A 240 -58.99 -64.14 11.06
C LEU A 240 -60.12 -63.96 12.08
N VAL A 241 -60.52 -62.72 12.38
CA VAL A 241 -61.67 -62.42 13.27
C VAL A 241 -62.98 -63.02 12.74
N GLN A 242 -63.17 -63.04 11.41
CA GLN A 242 -64.32 -63.69 10.79
C GLN A 242 -64.27 -65.23 10.98
N ARG A 243 -63.11 -65.86 10.73
CA ARG A 243 -62.89 -67.30 10.92
C ARG A 243 -63.06 -67.75 12.37
N ASP A 244 -62.58 -66.97 13.34
CA ASP A 244 -62.74 -67.27 14.77
C ASP A 244 -64.22 -67.24 15.20
N LYS A 245 -65.03 -66.32 14.65
CA LYS A 245 -66.48 -66.32 14.85
C LYS A 245 -67.15 -67.57 14.26
N GLU A 246 -66.81 -67.93 13.03
CA GLU A 246 -67.32 -69.14 12.37
C GLU A 246 -66.95 -70.42 13.15
N LEU A 247 -65.72 -70.50 13.67
CA LEU A 247 -65.26 -71.60 14.53
C LEU A 247 -65.95 -71.63 15.90
N GLY A 248 -66.37 -70.48 16.42
CA GLY A 248 -67.22 -70.38 17.61
C GLY A 248 -68.59 -71.01 17.37
N VAL A 249 -69.30 -70.55 16.34
CA VAL A 249 -70.62 -71.08 15.96
C VAL A 249 -70.56 -72.59 15.69
N MET A 250 -69.57 -73.06 14.92
CA MET A 250 -69.36 -74.49 14.65
C MET A 250 -69.07 -75.31 15.92
N ARG A 251 -68.42 -74.75 16.94
CA ARG A 251 -68.24 -75.42 18.23
C ARG A 251 -69.55 -75.55 19.00
N ASP A 252 -70.37 -74.51 18.99
CA ASP A 252 -71.67 -74.50 19.66
C ASP A 252 -72.66 -75.47 18.99
N GLU A 253 -72.73 -75.47 17.65
CA GLU A 253 -73.48 -76.45 16.86
C GLU A 253 -73.03 -77.88 17.12
N LEU A 254 -71.71 -78.15 17.14
CA LEU A 254 -71.17 -79.46 17.45
C LEU A 254 -71.48 -79.91 18.89
N SER A 255 -71.52 -78.96 19.84
CA SER A 255 -71.91 -79.23 21.23
C SER A 255 -73.38 -79.66 21.31
N LEU A 256 -74.28 -78.90 20.68
CA LEU A 256 -75.71 -79.21 20.57
C LEU A 256 -75.96 -80.56 19.87
N ALA A 257 -75.27 -80.81 18.75
CA ALA A 257 -75.38 -82.07 18.02
C ALA A 257 -74.92 -83.27 18.85
N LYS A 258 -73.82 -83.15 19.61
CA LYS A 258 -73.36 -84.17 20.55
C LYS A 258 -74.37 -84.42 21.68
N GLN A 259 -74.98 -83.37 22.22
CA GLN A 259 -75.99 -83.50 23.27
C GLN A 259 -77.25 -84.21 22.76
N SER A 260 -77.72 -83.86 21.56
CA SER A 260 -78.84 -84.54 20.89
C SER A 260 -78.52 -86.01 20.59
N LEU A 261 -77.32 -86.31 20.07
CA LEU A 261 -76.88 -87.68 19.83
C LEU A 261 -76.81 -88.51 21.12
N ALA A 262 -76.33 -87.92 22.23
CA ALA A 262 -76.33 -88.58 23.52
C ALA A 262 -77.75 -88.88 24.01
N GLU A 263 -78.70 -87.95 23.84
CA GLU A 263 -80.10 -88.17 24.20
C GLU A 263 -80.75 -89.28 23.34
N VAL A 264 -80.53 -89.26 22.02
CA VAL A 264 -81.03 -90.30 21.11
C VAL A 264 -80.43 -91.68 21.45
N ASN A 265 -79.12 -91.76 21.74
CA ASN A 265 -78.48 -93.00 22.15
C ASN A 265 -79.05 -93.52 23.49
N MET A 266 -79.32 -92.64 24.46
CA MET A 266 -79.95 -93.03 25.73
C MET A 266 -81.40 -93.51 25.54
N ARG A 267 -82.18 -92.88 24.67
CA ARG A 267 -83.52 -93.37 24.27
C ARG A 267 -83.42 -94.72 23.57
N HIS A 268 -82.53 -94.87 22.59
CA HIS A 268 -82.35 -96.13 21.86
C HIS A 268 -81.88 -97.28 22.77
N ALA A 269 -80.97 -97.03 23.69
CA ALA A 269 -80.56 -98.04 24.68
C ALA A 269 -81.72 -98.45 25.60
N ARG A 270 -82.56 -97.51 26.02
CA ARG A 270 -83.77 -97.79 26.80
C ARG A 270 -84.82 -98.57 26.01
N ASP A 271 -85.01 -98.23 24.73
CA ASP A 271 -85.93 -98.92 23.84
C ASP A 271 -85.43 -100.33 23.49
N GLN A 272 -84.13 -100.52 23.26
CA GLN A 272 -83.51 -101.84 23.12
C GLN A 272 -83.68 -102.66 24.40
N HIS A 273 -83.49 -102.07 25.58
CA HIS A 273 -83.67 -102.78 26.85
C HIS A 273 -85.14 -103.19 27.05
N SER A 274 -86.11 -102.30 26.82
CA SER A 274 -87.53 -102.63 26.89
C SER A 274 -87.96 -103.62 25.80
N ALA A 275 -87.36 -103.57 24.61
CA ALA A 275 -87.59 -104.56 23.55
C ALA A 275 -87.01 -105.92 23.94
N ALA A 276 -85.84 -105.97 24.60
CA ALA A 276 -85.27 -107.21 25.12
C ALA A 276 -86.11 -107.79 26.27
N GLU A 277 -86.60 -106.97 27.21
CA GLU A 277 -87.55 -107.38 28.24
C GLU A 277 -88.85 -107.94 27.63
N LYS A 278 -89.40 -107.26 26.62
CA LYS A 278 -90.60 -107.73 25.89
C LYS A 278 -90.33 -108.99 25.09
N LEU A 279 -89.16 -109.13 24.46
CA LEU A 279 -88.76 -110.34 23.74
C LEU A 279 -88.51 -111.50 24.69
N GLN A 280 -87.97 -111.26 25.88
CA GLN A 280 -87.81 -112.27 26.92
C GLN A 280 -89.18 -112.69 27.47
N LEU A 281 -90.07 -111.75 27.79
CA LEU A 281 -91.45 -112.03 28.17
C LEU A 281 -92.20 -112.77 27.05
N LEU A 282 -91.97 -112.41 25.78
CA LEU A 282 -92.53 -113.11 24.63
C LEU A 282 -91.90 -114.49 24.44
N GLU A 283 -90.62 -114.70 24.73
CA GLU A 283 -89.98 -116.01 24.66
C GLU A 283 -90.44 -116.91 25.83
N ASP A 284 -90.68 -116.36 27.03
CA ASP A 284 -91.31 -117.06 28.15
C ASP A 284 -92.75 -117.46 27.80
N ASN A 285 -93.56 -116.51 27.30
CA ASN A 285 -94.89 -116.78 26.73
C ASN A 285 -94.81 -117.73 25.53
N LYS A 286 -93.70 -117.76 24.78
CA LYS A 286 -93.48 -118.64 23.63
C LYS A 286 -92.93 -120.00 24.04
N VAL A 287 -92.34 -120.18 25.21
CA VAL A 287 -92.11 -121.51 25.79
C VAL A 287 -93.46 -122.09 26.21
N GLN A 288 -94.30 -121.27 26.85
CA GLN A 288 -95.71 -121.58 27.13
C GLN A 288 -96.48 -121.93 25.83
N LEU A 289 -96.43 -121.05 24.83
CA LEU A 289 -97.05 -121.28 23.53
C LEU A 289 -96.32 -122.34 22.70
N LYS A 290 -95.08 -122.73 22.97
CA LYS A 290 -94.39 -123.84 22.28
C LYS A 290 -94.86 -125.18 22.84
N GLN A 291 -95.25 -125.23 24.12
CA GLN A 291 -96.11 -126.30 24.63
C GLN A 291 -97.46 -126.36 23.88
N GLU A 292 -98.03 -125.23 23.46
CA GLU A 292 -99.23 -125.17 22.60
C GLU A 292 -98.94 -125.39 21.08
N PHE A 293 -97.75 -125.05 20.58
CA PHE A 293 -97.40 -124.88 19.15
C PHE A 293 -96.46 -125.97 18.62
N GLN A 294 -95.90 -126.82 19.50
CA GLN A 294 -95.48 -128.19 19.15
C GLN A 294 -96.66 -128.96 18.50
N ASN A 295 -97.90 -128.56 18.80
CA ASN A 295 -99.12 -129.08 18.16
C ASN A 295 -99.47 -128.42 16.81
N LEU A 296 -98.82 -127.30 16.43
CA LEU A 296 -99.25 -126.45 15.29
C LEU A 296 -98.19 -126.29 14.18
N ALA A 297 -96.89 -126.31 14.49
CA ALA A 297 -95.83 -126.11 13.49
C ALA A 297 -95.14 -127.40 12.99
N ASN A 298 -95.95 -128.42 12.69
CA ASN A 298 -95.68 -129.26 11.51
C ASN A 298 -96.05 -128.51 10.20
N GLN A 299 -96.69 -127.34 10.30
CA GLN A 299 -97.04 -126.47 9.19
C GLN A 299 -96.02 -125.35 9.01
N ILE A 300 -95.50 -125.22 7.78
CA ILE A 300 -94.83 -124.00 7.27
C ILE A 300 -93.44 -123.76 7.90
N PHE A 301 -92.58 -124.76 7.72
CA PHE A 301 -91.26 -124.48 7.20
C PHE A 301 -91.41 -124.14 5.71
N ASP A 302 -91.55 -122.86 5.34
CA ASP A 302 -91.47 -122.44 3.93
C ASP A 302 -91.18 -120.93 3.76
N SER A 303 -90.35 -120.59 2.77
CA SER A 303 -89.88 -119.23 2.38
C SER A 303 -89.16 -118.43 3.52
N LYS A 304 -87.83 -118.46 3.70
CA LYS A 304 -86.74 -118.10 2.75
C LYS A 304 -87.07 -116.83 1.91
N GLN A 305 -86.19 -115.84 1.68
CA GLN A 305 -84.73 -115.70 1.83
C GLN A 305 -84.29 -114.30 1.29
N GLN A 306 -83.08 -113.81 1.66
CA GLN A 306 -82.27 -112.80 0.93
C GLN A 306 -82.75 -111.33 0.88
N SER A 307 -81.88 -110.31 0.67
CA SER A 307 -80.44 -110.25 0.32
C SER A 307 -79.79 -108.97 0.91
N PHE A 308 -78.61 -109.04 1.55
CA PHE A 308 -77.25 -108.77 0.99
C PHE A 308 -76.94 -107.25 0.85
N SER A 309 -76.01 -106.69 1.63
CA SER A 309 -74.58 -106.40 1.29
C SER A 309 -74.41 -105.42 0.10
N GLU A 310 -73.46 -104.49 0.02
CA GLU A 310 -72.25 -104.18 0.79
C GLU A 310 -71.93 -102.66 0.56
N GLN A 311 -70.88 -101.96 1.01
CA GLN A 311 -69.58 -102.31 1.62
C GLN A 311 -69.12 -101.17 2.58
N SER A 312 -67.82 -101.06 2.88
CA SER A 312 -67.24 -100.10 3.82
C SER A 312 -65.90 -99.56 3.30
N ARG A 313 -65.53 -98.31 3.69
CA ARG A 313 -64.13 -97.83 3.91
C ARG A 313 -63.19 -97.76 2.68
N GLN A 314 -62.07 -97.02 2.71
CA GLN A 314 -61.63 -95.80 3.42
C GLN A 314 -60.41 -95.25 2.64
N GLY A 315 -60.04 -93.98 2.85
CA GLY A 315 -58.77 -93.46 2.33
C GLY A 315 -58.23 -92.32 3.20
N LEU A 316 -57.24 -92.61 4.03
CA LEU A 316 -56.46 -91.63 4.79
C LEU A 316 -54.98 -91.99 4.66
N ASP A 317 -54.28 -91.38 3.71
CA ASP A 317 -52.81 -91.49 3.63
C ASP A 317 -52.16 -90.31 2.87
N THR A 318 -52.48 -89.06 3.26
CA THR A 318 -51.96 -87.87 2.56
C THR A 318 -51.82 -86.65 3.49
N LEU A 319 -51.30 -86.85 4.71
CA LEU A 319 -51.18 -85.79 5.74
C LEU A 319 -49.75 -85.54 6.27
N LEU A 320 -48.70 -86.12 5.67
CA LEU A 320 -47.31 -85.91 6.09
C LEU A 320 -46.37 -85.64 4.90
N LYS A 321 -46.48 -84.44 4.31
CA LYS A 321 -45.46 -83.93 3.37
C LYS A 321 -45.07 -82.45 3.51
N PRO A 322 -45.96 -81.48 3.85
CA PRO A 322 -45.61 -80.05 3.83
C PRO A 322 -45.10 -79.49 5.17
N PHE A 323 -44.41 -80.29 6.00
CA PHE A 323 -43.79 -79.81 7.25
C PHE A 323 -42.28 -79.52 7.11
N LYS A 324 -41.69 -79.79 5.94
CA LYS A 324 -40.26 -79.64 5.69
C LYS A 324 -39.89 -78.31 5.00
N ASP A 325 -40.81 -77.74 4.23
CA ASP A 325 -40.54 -76.56 3.39
C ASP A 325 -40.76 -75.21 4.11
N GLN A 326 -41.41 -75.21 5.28
CA GLN A 326 -41.68 -73.98 6.04
C GLN A 326 -40.49 -73.48 6.88
N LEU A 327 -39.45 -74.29 7.08
CA LEU A 327 -38.35 -73.97 8.01
C LEU A 327 -37.23 -73.13 7.39
N ASP A 328 -36.99 -73.24 6.09
CA ASP A 328 -35.96 -72.45 5.38
C ASP A 328 -36.42 -71.01 5.09
N SER A 329 -37.72 -70.79 4.86
CA SER A 329 -38.27 -69.46 4.54
C SER A 329 -38.34 -68.48 5.72
N PHE A 330 -38.12 -68.98 6.94
CA PHE A 330 -38.01 -68.19 8.17
C PHE A 330 -36.58 -67.65 8.37
N ARG A 331 -35.56 -68.45 8.04
CA ARG A 331 -34.14 -68.12 8.26
C ARG A 331 -33.70 -66.90 7.44
N GLN A 332 -34.21 -66.78 6.22
CA GLN A 332 -33.81 -65.72 5.27
C GLN A 332 -34.44 -64.34 5.56
N ARG A 333 -35.43 -64.26 6.45
CA ARG A 333 -36.18 -63.03 6.73
C ARG A 333 -35.65 -62.22 7.91
N VAL A 334 -34.68 -62.78 8.65
CA VAL A 334 -34.06 -62.15 9.83
C VAL A 334 -32.87 -61.26 9.44
N ASP A 335 -32.12 -61.63 8.39
CA ASP A 335 -30.87 -60.95 8.02
C ASP A 335 -31.08 -59.57 7.35
N GLN A 336 -32.22 -59.33 6.68
CA GLN A 336 -32.44 -58.13 5.88
C GLN A 336 -32.72 -56.85 6.70
N VAL A 337 -33.29 -56.98 7.91
CA VAL A 337 -33.70 -55.83 8.75
C VAL A 337 -32.51 -55.15 9.44
N HIS A 338 -31.32 -55.77 9.43
CA HIS A 338 -30.11 -55.18 10.02
C HIS A 338 -29.39 -54.15 9.12
N SER A 339 -29.61 -54.13 7.80
CA SER A 339 -28.78 -53.34 6.87
C SER A 339 -28.92 -51.82 7.03
N ASP A 340 -30.14 -51.28 6.96
CA ASP A 340 -30.34 -49.82 6.85
C ASP A 340 -30.11 -49.09 8.19
N THR A 341 -30.36 -49.76 9.32
CA THR A 341 -29.98 -49.27 10.66
C THR A 341 -28.46 -49.21 10.81
N VAL A 342 -27.73 -50.18 10.24
CA VAL A 342 -26.27 -50.25 10.29
C VAL A 342 -25.61 -49.14 9.47
N GLN A 343 -26.20 -48.63 8.39
CA GLN A 343 -25.60 -47.55 7.59
C GLN A 343 -25.50 -46.22 8.39
N GLY A 344 -26.61 -45.80 9.00
CA GLY A 344 -26.66 -44.60 9.84
C GLY A 344 -25.92 -44.76 11.17
N GLN A 345 -25.99 -45.95 11.79
CA GLN A 345 -25.16 -46.27 12.94
C GLN A 345 -23.67 -46.36 12.57
N SER A 346 -23.28 -46.75 11.35
CA SER A 346 -21.89 -46.84 10.91
C SER A 346 -21.26 -45.46 10.76
N SER A 347 -21.96 -44.48 10.18
CA SER A 347 -21.43 -43.11 10.11
C SER A 347 -21.26 -42.49 11.51
N MET A 348 -22.26 -42.64 12.38
CA MET A 348 -22.14 -42.22 13.79
C MET A 348 -21.06 -43.01 14.53
N LYS A 349 -20.95 -44.32 14.34
CA LYS A 349 -19.95 -45.19 14.99
C LYS A 349 -18.54 -44.87 14.53
N ASN A 350 -18.29 -44.60 13.25
CA ASN A 350 -16.97 -44.19 12.76
C ASN A 350 -16.57 -42.83 13.33
N GLU A 351 -17.53 -41.92 13.45
CA GLU A 351 -17.31 -40.61 14.05
C GLU A 351 -17.16 -40.71 15.59
N LEU A 352 -17.81 -41.69 16.23
CA LEU A 352 -17.65 -42.05 17.65
C LEU A 352 -16.32 -42.80 17.91
N ILE A 353 -15.82 -43.61 16.98
CA ILE A 353 -14.49 -44.25 17.05
C ILE A 353 -13.40 -43.18 16.97
N LYS A 354 -13.47 -42.24 16.02
CA LYS A 354 -12.54 -41.09 15.99
C LYS A 354 -12.61 -40.27 17.27
N LEU A 355 -13.81 -40.10 17.84
CA LEU A 355 -13.95 -39.48 19.16
C LEU A 355 -13.23 -40.30 20.23
N MET A 356 -13.41 -41.63 20.29
CA MET A 356 -12.73 -42.50 21.25
C MET A 356 -11.20 -42.45 21.10
N GLU A 357 -10.66 -42.39 19.88
CA GLU A 357 -9.23 -42.26 19.60
C GLU A 357 -8.66 -40.90 20.06
N LEU A 358 -9.30 -39.79 19.65
CA LEU A 358 -8.92 -38.43 20.05
C LEU A 358 -8.97 -38.26 21.58
N ASN A 359 -9.97 -38.88 22.19
CA ASN A 359 -10.23 -38.86 23.61
C ASN A 359 -9.23 -39.72 24.41
N ALA A 360 -8.82 -40.89 23.88
CA ALA A 360 -7.73 -41.68 24.45
C ALA A 360 -6.40 -40.92 24.45
N GLN A 361 -6.10 -40.16 23.39
CA GLN A 361 -4.96 -39.24 23.34
C GLN A 361 -5.11 -38.14 24.41
N ILE A 362 -6.27 -37.47 24.44
CA ILE A 362 -6.61 -36.41 25.41
C ILE A 362 -6.49 -36.87 26.87
N THR A 363 -6.95 -38.08 27.21
CA THR A 363 -6.88 -38.64 28.57
C THR A 363 -5.44 -39.06 28.93
N THR A 364 -4.65 -39.52 27.95
CA THR A 364 -3.22 -39.82 28.15
C THR A 364 -2.42 -38.54 28.41
N GLU A 365 -2.63 -37.50 27.61
CA GLU A 365 -2.05 -36.17 27.82
C GLU A 365 -2.46 -35.56 29.17
N ALA A 366 -3.74 -35.66 29.54
CA ALA A 366 -4.26 -35.22 30.83
C ALA A 366 -3.52 -35.88 32.01
N SER A 367 -3.33 -37.20 31.95
CA SER A 367 -2.61 -37.96 32.99
C SER A 367 -1.14 -37.53 33.11
N ASN A 368 -0.45 -37.38 31.97
CA ASN A 368 0.95 -36.96 31.93
C ASN A 368 1.14 -35.50 32.40
N LEU A 369 0.27 -34.59 31.97
CA LEU A 369 0.34 -33.18 32.36
C LEU A 369 -0.07 -32.96 33.82
N THR A 370 -1.00 -33.75 34.37
CA THR A 370 -1.34 -33.69 35.81
C THR A 370 -0.14 -34.02 36.69
N LYS A 371 0.71 -34.98 36.26
CA LYS A 371 1.98 -35.30 36.94
C LYS A 371 2.98 -34.14 36.82
N ALA A 372 3.02 -33.45 35.69
CA ALA A 372 3.89 -32.28 35.48
C ALA A 372 3.42 -31.01 36.21
N LEU A 373 2.11 -30.83 36.41
CA LEU A 373 1.49 -29.71 37.14
C LEU A 373 1.25 -30.02 38.63
N LYS A 374 2.03 -30.93 39.22
CA LYS A 374 1.95 -31.30 40.64
C LYS A 374 2.39 -30.13 41.53
N GLY A 375 1.45 -29.56 42.28
CA GLY A 375 1.69 -28.54 43.31
C GLY A 375 1.15 -27.14 43.02
N ASP A 376 0.83 -26.79 41.77
CA ASP A 376 0.26 -25.48 41.44
C ASP A 376 -1.26 -25.58 41.19
N LYS A 377 -2.03 -25.26 42.24
CA LYS A 377 -3.50 -25.23 42.21
C LYS A 377 -4.07 -24.23 41.19
N LYS A 378 -3.35 -23.14 40.88
CA LYS A 378 -3.82 -22.11 39.94
C LYS A 378 -3.61 -22.57 38.50
N LEU A 379 -2.47 -23.19 38.19
CA LEU A 379 -2.23 -23.78 36.86
C LEU A 379 -3.18 -24.94 36.58
N GLN A 380 -3.46 -25.81 37.57
CA GLN A 380 -4.44 -26.90 37.40
C GLN A 380 -5.85 -26.39 37.06
N GLY A 381 -6.32 -25.33 37.73
CA GLY A 381 -7.62 -24.71 37.42
C GLY A 381 -7.67 -24.09 36.02
N THR A 382 -6.65 -23.29 35.66
CA THR A 382 -6.54 -22.69 34.32
C THR A 382 -6.49 -23.75 33.21
N TRP A 383 -5.80 -24.87 33.45
CA TRP A 383 -5.76 -25.98 32.49
C TRP A 383 -7.11 -26.69 32.36
N GLY A 384 -7.87 -26.85 33.45
CA GLY A 384 -9.24 -27.35 33.41
C GLY A 384 -10.16 -26.50 32.53
N GLU A 385 -10.10 -25.18 32.69
CA GLU A 385 -10.82 -24.22 31.83
C GLU A 385 -10.39 -24.33 30.36
N GLN A 386 -9.08 -24.35 30.08
CA GLN A 386 -8.55 -24.53 28.73
C GLN A 386 -9.00 -25.86 28.09
N LYS A 387 -9.11 -26.93 28.87
CA LYS A 387 -9.58 -28.24 28.37
C LYS A 387 -11.06 -28.20 27.99
N VAL A 388 -11.91 -27.50 28.75
CA VAL A 388 -13.32 -27.28 28.38
C VAL A 388 -13.42 -26.43 27.11
N GLU A 389 -12.66 -25.34 27.03
CA GLU A 389 -12.63 -24.45 25.85
C GLU A 389 -12.21 -25.22 24.58
N MET A 390 -11.17 -26.05 24.66
CA MET A 390 -10.74 -26.93 23.56
C MET A 390 -11.82 -27.96 23.17
N LEU A 391 -12.57 -28.54 24.12
CA LEU A 391 -13.65 -29.49 23.83
C LEU A 391 -14.87 -28.81 23.16
N LEU A 392 -15.16 -27.56 23.51
CA LEU A 392 -16.19 -26.74 22.86
C LEU A 392 -15.82 -26.46 21.40
N GLU A 393 -14.57 -26.07 21.14
CA GLU A 393 -14.05 -25.84 19.80
C GLU A 393 -14.00 -27.14 18.96
N GLN A 394 -13.55 -28.26 19.54
CA GLN A 394 -13.54 -29.58 18.88
C GLN A 394 -14.93 -30.13 18.56
N ALA A 395 -15.96 -29.71 19.30
CA ALA A 395 -17.35 -29.99 18.98
C ALA A 395 -17.89 -29.14 17.82
N GLY A 396 -17.15 -28.11 17.37
CA GLY A 396 -17.57 -27.17 16.33
C GLY A 396 -18.44 -26.01 16.83
N LEU A 397 -18.45 -25.74 18.13
CA LEU A 397 -19.13 -24.60 18.73
C LEU A 397 -18.23 -23.37 18.65
N ARG A 398 -18.78 -22.18 18.37
CA ARG A 398 -17.99 -20.96 18.22
C ARG A 398 -18.17 -20.03 19.42
N LYS A 399 -17.04 -19.50 19.90
CA LYS A 399 -16.97 -18.52 20.98
C LYS A 399 -17.76 -17.26 20.61
N GLY A 400 -18.58 -16.76 21.53
CA GLY A 400 -19.45 -15.60 21.34
C GLY A 400 -20.77 -15.88 20.60
N PHE A 401 -20.98 -17.10 20.09
CA PHE A 401 -22.23 -17.49 19.40
C PHE A 401 -22.88 -18.69 20.10
N GLU A 402 -22.27 -19.87 19.97
CA GLU A 402 -22.78 -21.10 20.58
C GLU A 402 -22.27 -21.31 22.02
N TYR A 403 -21.21 -20.61 22.45
CA TYR A 403 -20.83 -20.55 23.86
C TYR A 403 -20.16 -19.23 24.27
N HIS A 404 -20.22 -18.93 25.57
CA HIS A 404 -19.55 -17.81 26.21
C HIS A 404 -18.73 -18.29 27.40
N ARG A 405 -17.60 -17.64 27.66
CA ARG A 405 -16.76 -17.84 28.84
C ARG A 405 -17.01 -16.69 29.83
N GLU A 406 -17.08 -17.01 31.12
CA GLU A 406 -17.20 -16.04 32.24
C GLU A 406 -18.37 -15.04 32.07
N ALA A 407 -19.49 -15.51 31.50
CA ALA A 407 -20.66 -14.69 31.21
C ALA A 407 -21.23 -14.07 32.51
N ASN A 408 -21.32 -12.74 32.53
CA ASN A 408 -21.64 -11.98 33.72
C ASN A 408 -23.16 -11.70 33.82
N PHE A 409 -23.89 -12.64 34.42
CA PHE A 409 -25.31 -12.44 34.75
C PHE A 409 -25.41 -11.59 36.02
N LYS A 410 -26.01 -10.40 35.90
CA LYS A 410 -26.32 -9.56 37.06
C LYS A 410 -27.60 -10.11 37.71
N ASN A 411 -27.56 -10.31 39.02
CA ASN A 411 -28.73 -10.53 39.84
C ASN A 411 -28.75 -9.45 40.93
N ASP A 412 -29.92 -8.90 41.24
CA ASP A 412 -30.04 -7.68 42.07
C ASP A 412 -30.04 -7.98 43.58
N GLU A 413 -30.27 -9.24 43.99
CA GLU A 413 -30.28 -9.65 45.42
C GLU A 413 -29.25 -10.74 45.78
N ALA A 414 -28.68 -11.44 44.80
CA ALA A 414 -27.66 -12.47 45.00
C ALA A 414 -26.35 -12.06 44.33
N GLY A 415 -25.22 -12.29 45.00
CA GLY A 415 -23.90 -11.86 44.55
C GLY A 415 -23.51 -12.35 43.15
N ASN A 416 -22.50 -11.70 42.57
CA ASN A 416 -21.93 -11.91 41.23
C ASN A 416 -21.53 -13.37 40.95
N ASN A 417 -22.50 -14.22 40.61
CA ASN A 417 -22.34 -15.63 40.30
C ASN A 417 -21.95 -15.80 38.84
N ARG A 418 -20.67 -16.09 38.61
CA ARG A 418 -20.10 -16.28 37.26
C ARG A 418 -19.82 -17.75 36.99
N PRO A 419 -20.61 -18.41 36.11
CA PRO A 419 -20.22 -19.72 35.58
C PRO A 419 -18.97 -19.60 34.69
N ASP A 420 -18.16 -20.66 34.65
CA ASP A 420 -16.94 -20.67 33.82
C ASP A 420 -17.30 -20.63 32.33
N PHE A 421 -18.24 -21.47 31.92
CA PHE A 421 -18.77 -21.50 30.56
C PHE A 421 -20.30 -21.62 30.54
N VAL A 422 -20.91 -20.94 29.58
CA VAL A 422 -22.33 -21.08 29.22
C VAL A 422 -22.42 -21.44 27.74
N VAL A 423 -22.97 -22.61 27.46
CA VAL A 423 -23.25 -23.09 26.11
C VAL A 423 -24.70 -22.77 25.77
N ASN A 424 -24.92 -22.07 24.67
CA ASN A 424 -26.24 -21.74 24.18
C ASN A 424 -26.81 -22.92 23.38
N LEU A 425 -28.08 -23.22 23.59
CA LEU A 425 -28.87 -24.16 22.80
C LEU A 425 -29.83 -23.38 21.89
N PRO A 426 -30.37 -24.03 20.83
CA PRO A 426 -31.58 -23.54 20.17
C PRO A 426 -32.74 -23.30 21.16
N GLU A 427 -33.74 -22.54 20.75
CA GLU A 427 -34.86 -22.09 21.60
C GLU A 427 -34.46 -21.21 22.80
N GLY A 428 -33.19 -20.79 22.88
CA GLY A 428 -32.69 -19.90 23.93
C GLY A 428 -32.50 -20.60 25.28
N LYS A 429 -32.34 -21.93 25.30
CA LYS A 429 -31.93 -22.69 26.50
C LYS A 429 -30.42 -22.63 26.68
N HIS A 430 -29.91 -23.01 27.86
CA HIS A 430 -28.45 -23.02 28.12
C HIS A 430 -27.99 -24.27 28.88
N ILE A 431 -26.72 -24.65 28.70
CA ILE A 431 -25.97 -25.59 29.54
C ILE A 431 -24.87 -24.81 30.24
N ILE A 432 -24.69 -25.03 31.54
CA ILE A 432 -23.67 -24.38 32.35
C ILE A 432 -22.59 -25.40 32.69
N ILE A 433 -21.32 -25.04 32.49
CA ILE A 433 -20.17 -25.88 32.83
C ILE A 433 -19.31 -25.15 33.87
N ASP A 434 -19.07 -25.80 35.01
CA ASP A 434 -18.13 -25.39 36.06
C ASP A 434 -16.95 -26.37 36.05
N SER A 435 -15.73 -25.85 35.96
CA SER A 435 -14.49 -26.62 35.73
C SER A 435 -13.53 -26.59 36.91
N LYS A 436 -13.94 -25.98 38.03
CA LYS A 436 -13.09 -25.64 39.18
C LYS A 436 -12.95 -26.75 40.22
N MET A 437 -12.78 -27.99 39.76
CA MET A 437 -12.51 -29.14 40.63
C MET A 437 -11.03 -29.24 41.01
N SER A 438 -10.76 -29.35 42.32
CA SER A 438 -9.41 -29.58 42.84
C SER A 438 -9.00 -31.05 42.75
N LEU A 439 -7.83 -31.34 42.17
CA LEU A 439 -7.29 -32.71 41.99
C LEU A 439 -6.08 -33.03 42.87
N VAL A 440 -5.84 -32.22 43.92
CA VAL A 440 -4.71 -32.40 44.86
C VAL A 440 -4.75 -33.78 45.52
N ALA A 441 -5.88 -34.16 46.14
CA ALA A 441 -6.05 -35.45 46.80
C ALA A 441 -5.96 -36.66 45.83
N TYR A 442 -6.39 -36.50 44.57
CA TYR A 442 -6.16 -37.51 43.54
C TYR A 442 -4.67 -37.63 43.18
N THR A 443 -3.94 -36.51 43.12
CA THR A 443 -2.50 -36.49 42.85
C THR A 443 -1.72 -37.18 43.98
N GLU A 444 -2.16 -37.00 45.23
CA GLU A 444 -1.66 -37.73 46.41
C GLU A 444 -1.97 -39.23 46.31
N TYR A 445 -3.20 -39.61 45.94
CA TYR A 445 -3.61 -41.01 45.73
C TYR A 445 -2.72 -41.74 44.71
N VAL A 446 -2.42 -41.11 43.57
CA VAL A 446 -1.52 -41.66 42.54
C VAL A 446 -0.05 -41.68 42.99
N SER A 447 0.33 -40.80 43.92
CA SER A 447 1.70 -40.70 44.44
C SER A 447 1.93 -41.52 45.72
N ALA A 448 0.92 -42.22 46.23
CA ALA A 448 0.97 -42.90 47.52
C ALA A 448 1.81 -44.19 47.44
N GLU A 449 2.88 -44.23 48.25
CA GLU A 449 3.81 -45.37 48.34
C GLU A 449 3.25 -46.49 49.25
N THR A 450 2.41 -46.14 50.23
CA THR A 450 1.72 -47.09 51.12
C THR A 450 0.21 -47.18 50.84
N ASP A 451 -0.40 -48.33 51.17
CA ASP A 451 -1.85 -48.52 51.01
C ASP A 451 -2.65 -47.66 52.01
N GLU A 452 -2.10 -47.36 53.19
CA GLU A 452 -2.68 -46.45 54.18
C GLU A 452 -2.70 -44.99 53.72
N GLU A 453 -1.68 -44.54 52.99
CA GLU A 453 -1.69 -43.24 52.30
C GLU A 453 -2.69 -43.24 51.15
N ARG A 454 -2.72 -44.30 50.35
CA ARG A 454 -3.64 -44.43 49.21
C ARG A 454 -5.09 -44.35 49.66
N THR A 455 -5.46 -45.09 50.71
CA THR A 455 -6.82 -45.09 51.27
C THR A 455 -7.22 -43.73 51.87
N ARG A 456 -6.28 -43.03 52.53
CA ARG A 456 -6.52 -41.68 53.06
C ARG A 456 -6.71 -40.65 51.95
N ALA A 457 -5.82 -40.62 50.96
CA ALA A 457 -5.87 -39.69 49.84
C ALA A 457 -7.13 -39.90 48.98
N LEU A 458 -7.54 -41.15 48.79
CA LEU A 458 -8.80 -41.51 48.13
C LEU A 458 -10.03 -40.99 48.90
N SER A 459 -10.07 -41.19 50.21
CA SER A 459 -11.14 -40.66 51.06
C SER A 459 -11.21 -39.14 51.00
N ALA A 460 -10.06 -38.46 50.95
CA ALA A 460 -9.96 -37.01 50.79
C ALA A 460 -10.43 -36.55 49.39
N HIS A 461 -10.16 -37.30 48.33
CA HIS A 461 -10.66 -37.01 46.96
C HIS A 461 -12.18 -37.10 46.87
N VAL A 462 -12.76 -38.18 47.41
CA VAL A 462 -14.23 -38.35 47.49
C VAL A 462 -14.88 -37.25 48.33
N LEU A 463 -14.24 -36.84 49.45
CA LEU A 463 -14.72 -35.75 50.29
C LEU A 463 -14.63 -34.38 49.59
N ALA A 464 -13.52 -34.10 48.88
CA ALA A 464 -13.36 -32.88 48.10
C ALA A 464 -14.43 -32.78 47.00
N LEU A 465 -14.71 -33.87 46.28
CA LEU A 465 -15.78 -33.94 45.30
C LEU A 465 -17.16 -33.63 45.92
N LYS A 466 -17.50 -34.23 47.07
CA LYS A 466 -18.72 -33.90 47.82
C LYS A 466 -18.82 -32.42 48.19
N HIS A 467 -17.72 -31.81 48.66
CA HIS A 467 -17.69 -30.37 48.98
C HIS A 467 -17.90 -29.50 47.74
N HIS A 468 -17.27 -29.84 46.61
CA HIS A 468 -17.48 -29.12 45.34
C HIS A 468 -18.94 -29.22 44.86
N ILE A 469 -19.56 -30.40 44.90
CA ILE A 469 -20.97 -30.60 44.53
C ILE A 469 -21.90 -29.76 45.43
N ASN A 470 -21.67 -29.76 46.74
CA ASN A 470 -22.46 -28.96 47.67
C ASN A 470 -22.31 -27.46 47.38
N GLY A 471 -21.08 -26.95 47.32
CA GLY A 471 -20.84 -25.54 47.04
C GLY A 471 -21.28 -25.09 45.64
N LEU A 472 -21.39 -26.00 44.66
CA LEU A 472 -21.97 -25.72 43.35
C LEU A 472 -23.50 -25.65 43.40
N SER A 473 -24.14 -26.55 44.16
CA SER A 473 -25.59 -26.55 44.41
C SER A 473 -26.05 -25.27 45.12
N ASP A 474 -25.23 -24.72 46.02
CA ASP A 474 -25.55 -23.51 46.77
C ASP A 474 -25.52 -22.23 45.90
N LYS A 475 -24.81 -22.23 44.76
CA LYS A 475 -24.74 -21.09 43.82
C LYS A 475 -26.02 -20.90 43.00
N LYS A 476 -26.90 -21.90 42.93
CA LYS A 476 -28.19 -21.89 42.22
C LYS A 476 -28.18 -21.17 40.86
N TYR A 477 -27.31 -21.59 39.94
CA TYR A 477 -27.27 -21.00 38.59
C TYR A 477 -28.58 -21.18 37.80
N THR A 478 -29.48 -22.07 38.24
CA THR A 478 -30.84 -22.25 37.73
C THR A 478 -31.74 -21.03 37.92
N ASP A 479 -31.42 -20.17 38.89
CA ASP A 479 -32.28 -19.08 39.35
C ASP A 479 -31.79 -17.71 38.84
N LEU A 480 -30.91 -17.69 37.83
CA LEU A 480 -30.32 -16.47 37.26
C LEU A 480 -31.19 -15.84 36.17
N ASN A 481 -31.59 -14.58 36.38
CA ASN A 481 -32.30 -13.78 35.39
C ASN A 481 -31.54 -13.70 34.06
N GLY A 482 -32.21 -14.08 32.96
CA GLY A 482 -31.66 -14.08 31.61
C GLY A 482 -31.02 -15.40 31.17
N ILE A 483 -30.94 -16.41 32.04
CA ILE A 483 -30.67 -17.81 31.64
C ILE A 483 -32.00 -18.54 31.58
N ASN A 484 -32.41 -19.00 30.39
CA ASN A 484 -33.58 -19.87 30.27
C ASN A 484 -33.19 -21.31 30.70
N SER A 485 -33.39 -21.58 32.00
CA SER A 485 -33.38 -22.88 32.70
C SER A 485 -32.48 -23.99 32.12
N PRO A 486 -31.25 -24.16 32.63
CA PRO A 486 -30.54 -25.44 32.55
C PRO A 486 -31.21 -26.41 33.51
N ASP A 487 -31.74 -27.54 33.01
CA ASP A 487 -32.22 -28.61 33.90
C ASP A 487 -31.07 -29.27 34.69
N PHE A 488 -29.82 -29.13 34.21
CA PHE A 488 -28.60 -29.63 34.84
C PHE A 488 -27.43 -28.65 34.72
N VAL A 489 -26.59 -28.60 35.76
CA VAL A 489 -25.26 -27.98 35.74
C VAL A 489 -24.21 -29.07 35.56
N PHE A 490 -23.24 -28.85 34.68
CA PHE A 490 -22.19 -29.80 34.38
C PHE A 490 -20.92 -29.49 35.20
N LEU A 491 -20.52 -30.41 36.09
CA LEU A 491 -19.26 -30.33 36.83
C LEU A 491 -18.19 -31.11 36.07
N PHE A 492 -17.24 -30.39 35.47
CA PHE A 492 -16.19 -30.98 34.65
C PHE A 492 -14.99 -31.43 35.48
N MET A 493 -14.69 -32.73 35.39
CA MET A 493 -13.47 -33.33 35.93
C MET A 493 -12.47 -33.55 34.78
N PRO A 494 -11.34 -32.82 34.75
CA PRO A 494 -10.43 -32.83 33.60
C PRO A 494 -9.50 -34.07 33.55
N VAL A 495 -9.51 -34.89 34.60
CA VAL A 495 -8.72 -36.14 34.70
C VAL A 495 -9.67 -37.32 34.90
N GLU A 496 -9.92 -38.05 33.83
CA GLU A 496 -10.85 -39.18 33.80
C GLU A 496 -10.51 -40.33 34.77
N PRO A 497 -9.24 -40.74 34.97
CA PRO A 497 -8.90 -41.70 36.02
C PRO A 497 -9.31 -41.28 37.44
N ALA A 498 -9.40 -39.96 37.72
CA ALA A 498 -9.89 -39.46 39.00
C ALA A 498 -11.42 -39.60 39.13
N TYR A 499 -12.15 -39.57 38.02
CA TYR A 499 -13.58 -39.84 37.95
C TYR A 499 -13.86 -41.32 38.19
N LEU A 500 -13.14 -42.21 37.49
CA LEU A 500 -13.31 -43.66 37.57
C LEU A 500 -13.08 -44.17 39.00
N VAL A 501 -11.95 -43.80 39.61
CA VAL A 501 -11.61 -44.22 40.98
C VAL A 501 -12.64 -43.72 42.01
N ALA A 502 -13.19 -42.51 41.83
CA ALA A 502 -14.26 -42.00 42.70
C ALA A 502 -15.59 -42.74 42.47
N ALA A 503 -15.92 -43.09 41.22
CA ALA A 503 -17.13 -43.84 40.88
C ALA A 503 -17.12 -45.26 41.43
N GLU A 504 -15.98 -45.94 41.37
CA GLU A 504 -15.79 -47.29 41.95
C GLU A 504 -15.95 -47.29 43.47
N HIS A 505 -15.35 -46.32 44.17
CA HIS A 505 -15.29 -46.32 45.64
C HIS A 505 -16.45 -45.60 46.33
N SER A 506 -17.16 -44.69 45.65
CA SER A 506 -18.31 -43.99 46.22
C SER A 506 -19.40 -43.63 45.19
N PRO A 507 -20.11 -44.64 44.64
CA PRO A 507 -21.21 -44.42 43.69
C PRO A 507 -22.27 -43.41 44.19
N GLY A 508 -22.55 -43.40 45.49
CA GLY A 508 -23.52 -42.49 46.11
C GLY A 508 -23.20 -41.00 45.97
N VAL A 509 -21.95 -40.62 45.65
CA VAL A 509 -21.60 -39.22 45.34
C VAL A 509 -22.22 -38.77 44.01
N PHE A 510 -22.24 -39.66 43.02
CA PHE A 510 -22.77 -39.38 41.69
C PHE A 510 -24.30 -39.31 41.72
N GLN A 511 -24.93 -40.20 42.50
CA GLN A 511 -26.37 -40.12 42.77
C GLN A 511 -26.75 -38.82 43.51
N GLY A 512 -26.02 -38.47 44.58
CA GLY A 512 -26.26 -37.21 45.31
C GLY A 512 -25.98 -35.94 44.50
N ALA A 513 -25.09 -36.00 43.51
CA ALA A 513 -24.91 -34.92 42.53
C ALA A 513 -26.12 -34.82 41.59
N TYR A 514 -26.57 -35.96 41.04
CA TYR A 514 -27.71 -36.03 40.13
C TYR A 514 -29.02 -35.53 40.78
N GLU A 515 -29.28 -35.91 42.03
CA GLU A 515 -30.41 -35.41 42.84
C GLU A 515 -30.37 -33.88 43.02
N LYS A 516 -29.17 -33.29 43.02
CA LYS A 516 -28.93 -31.83 43.07
C LYS A 516 -28.86 -31.18 41.68
N ARG A 517 -29.26 -31.90 40.63
CA ARG A 517 -29.18 -31.46 39.21
C ARG A 517 -27.75 -31.13 38.75
N ILE A 518 -26.75 -31.82 39.31
CA ILE A 518 -25.35 -31.68 38.93
C ILE A 518 -24.91 -32.97 38.24
N ALA A 519 -24.59 -32.88 36.95
CA ALA A 519 -24.00 -33.97 36.19
C ALA A 519 -22.47 -33.88 36.26
N ILE A 520 -21.82 -34.87 36.86
CA ILE A 520 -20.36 -34.97 36.87
C ILE A 520 -19.94 -35.54 35.51
N ILE A 521 -19.10 -34.81 34.79
CA ILE A 521 -18.71 -35.11 33.41
C ILE A 521 -17.19 -35.05 33.24
N THR A 522 -16.72 -35.69 32.18
CA THR A 522 -15.33 -35.88 31.77
C THR A 522 -15.19 -35.51 30.29
N ALA A 523 -13.98 -35.49 29.74
CA ALA A 523 -13.78 -35.29 28.30
C ALA A 523 -14.56 -36.32 27.45
N THR A 524 -14.57 -37.60 27.89
CA THR A 524 -15.35 -38.72 27.33
C THR A 524 -16.84 -38.43 27.18
N THR A 525 -17.44 -37.83 28.19
CA THR A 525 -18.90 -37.69 28.29
C THR A 525 -19.38 -36.32 27.79
N LEU A 526 -18.55 -35.28 27.93
CA LEU A 526 -18.86 -33.93 27.45
C LEU A 526 -18.84 -33.83 25.91
N LEU A 527 -17.81 -34.37 25.25
CA LEU A 527 -17.59 -34.15 23.82
C LEU A 527 -18.73 -34.67 22.92
N PRO A 528 -19.34 -35.86 23.16
CA PRO A 528 -20.53 -36.28 22.44
C PRO A 528 -21.73 -35.36 22.65
N VAL A 529 -21.96 -34.89 23.88
CA VAL A 529 -23.07 -33.96 24.20
C VAL A 529 -22.90 -32.64 23.45
N LEU A 530 -21.69 -32.06 23.48
CA LEU A 530 -21.40 -30.83 22.74
C LEU A 530 -21.55 -30.99 21.23
N ARG A 531 -21.24 -32.16 20.67
CA ARG A 531 -21.49 -32.45 19.25
C ARG A 531 -22.97 -32.59 18.91
N VAL A 532 -23.80 -33.12 19.81
CA VAL A 532 -25.27 -33.05 19.66
C VAL A 532 -25.73 -31.59 19.64
N VAL A 533 -25.23 -30.74 20.54
CA VAL A 533 -25.53 -29.29 20.54
C VAL A 533 -25.10 -28.62 19.23
N SER A 534 -23.91 -28.92 18.73
CA SER A 534 -23.38 -28.40 17.45
C SER A 534 -24.24 -28.82 16.26
N ASN A 535 -24.70 -30.07 16.24
CA ASN A 535 -25.62 -30.58 15.22
C ASN A 535 -27.00 -29.89 15.28
N LEU A 536 -27.55 -29.69 16.48
CA LEU A 536 -28.80 -28.93 16.68
C LEU A 536 -28.68 -27.49 16.14
N TRP A 537 -27.55 -26.83 16.36
CA TRP A 537 -27.26 -25.53 15.74
C TRP A 537 -27.14 -25.60 14.21
N SER A 538 -26.57 -26.67 13.67
CA SER A 538 -26.49 -26.89 12.22
C SER A 538 -27.89 -26.97 11.59
N ILE A 539 -28.78 -27.78 12.19
CA ILE A 539 -30.18 -27.92 11.77
C ILE A 539 -30.91 -26.56 11.87
N GLN A 540 -30.73 -25.83 12.97
CA GLN A 540 -31.37 -24.52 13.14
C GLN A 540 -30.91 -23.49 12.10
N ARG A 541 -29.61 -23.46 11.76
CA ARG A 541 -29.07 -22.60 10.70
C ARG A 541 -29.59 -22.97 9.31
N GLN A 542 -29.74 -24.26 9.02
CA GLN A 542 -30.34 -24.75 7.78
C GLN A 542 -31.79 -24.28 7.66
N ASN A 543 -32.58 -24.42 8.72
CA ASN A 543 -33.97 -23.95 8.78
C ASN A 543 -34.09 -22.44 8.57
N SER A 544 -33.26 -21.62 9.25
CA SER A 544 -33.28 -20.16 9.06
C SER A 544 -32.86 -19.72 7.66
N SER A 545 -31.91 -20.44 7.04
CA SER A 545 -31.41 -20.12 5.69
C SER A 545 -32.49 -20.37 4.63
N THR A 546 -33.30 -21.43 4.77
CA THR A 546 -34.43 -21.72 3.89
C THR A 546 -35.47 -20.60 3.88
N LEU A 547 -35.77 -20.00 5.05
CA LEU A 547 -36.71 -18.87 5.13
C LEU A 547 -36.17 -17.60 4.45
N GLN A 548 -34.87 -17.33 4.58
CA GLN A 548 -34.21 -16.23 3.89
C GLN A 548 -34.15 -16.46 2.37
N LEU A 549 -33.85 -17.68 1.93
CA LEU A 549 -33.86 -18.09 0.52
C LEU A 549 -35.24 -17.89 -0.10
N ALA A 550 -36.31 -18.35 0.56
CA ALA A 550 -37.69 -18.13 0.10
C ALA A 550 -38.01 -16.64 -0.04
N THR A 551 -37.67 -15.83 0.97
CA THR A 551 -37.86 -14.37 0.95
C THR A 551 -37.10 -13.69 -0.20
N MET A 552 -35.88 -14.16 -0.50
CA MET A 552 -35.06 -13.63 -1.59
C MET A 552 -35.60 -14.06 -2.96
N ALA A 553 -36.07 -15.29 -3.09
CA ALA A 553 -36.72 -15.80 -4.31
C ALA A 553 -37.98 -14.99 -4.65
N THR A 554 -38.84 -14.68 -3.68
CA THR A 554 -40.00 -13.78 -3.88
C THR A 554 -39.56 -12.42 -4.42
N LYS A 555 -38.55 -11.78 -3.82
CA LYS A 555 -38.03 -10.47 -4.27
C LYS A 555 -37.45 -10.50 -5.69
N VAL A 556 -36.84 -11.61 -6.10
CA VAL A 556 -36.33 -11.79 -7.47
C VAL A 556 -37.48 -11.97 -8.45
N TYR A 557 -38.48 -12.79 -8.10
CA TYR A 557 -39.67 -13.01 -8.91
C TYR A 557 -40.46 -11.71 -9.14
N ASP A 558 -40.68 -10.91 -8.09
CA ASP A 558 -41.37 -9.62 -8.20
C ASP A 558 -40.63 -8.63 -9.12
N LYS A 559 -39.31 -8.56 -9.03
CA LYS A 559 -38.50 -7.73 -9.93
C LYS A 559 -38.57 -8.20 -11.37
N LEU A 560 -38.54 -9.52 -11.60
CA LEU A 560 -38.67 -10.11 -12.93
C LEU A 560 -40.05 -9.82 -13.54
N ARG A 561 -41.14 -9.98 -12.78
CA ARG A 561 -42.50 -9.62 -13.20
C ARG A 561 -42.58 -8.16 -13.65
N VAL A 562 -42.09 -7.22 -12.83
CA VAL A 562 -42.11 -5.79 -13.15
C VAL A 562 -41.22 -5.45 -14.37
N PHE A 563 -40.16 -6.22 -14.62
CA PHE A 563 -39.34 -6.08 -15.83
C PHE A 563 -40.09 -6.56 -17.08
N VAL A 564 -40.71 -7.75 -17.03
CA VAL A 564 -41.51 -8.30 -18.14
C VAL A 564 -42.67 -7.35 -18.49
N GLU A 565 -43.41 -6.84 -17.51
CA GLU A 565 -44.48 -5.85 -17.72
C GLU A 565 -44.02 -4.55 -18.40
N LYS A 566 -42.75 -4.15 -18.22
CA LYS A 566 -42.16 -3.01 -18.92
C LYS A 566 -41.76 -3.37 -20.36
N MET A 567 -41.24 -4.56 -20.58
CA MET A 567 -40.89 -5.05 -21.92
C MET A 567 -42.13 -5.25 -22.80
N ASP A 568 -43.23 -5.78 -22.26
CA ASP A 568 -44.51 -5.90 -22.97
C ASP A 568 -45.07 -4.52 -23.36
N LYS A 569 -45.01 -3.53 -22.45
CA LYS A 569 -45.39 -2.15 -22.74
C LYS A 569 -44.52 -1.53 -23.84
N LEU A 570 -43.21 -1.78 -23.81
CA LEU A 570 -42.29 -1.32 -24.85
C LEU A 570 -42.60 -1.98 -26.21
N GLY A 571 -42.87 -3.28 -26.25
CA GLY A 571 -43.28 -3.99 -27.47
C GLY A 571 -44.54 -3.39 -28.09
N ASN A 572 -45.56 -3.11 -27.28
CA ASN A 572 -46.78 -2.44 -27.72
C ASN A 572 -46.55 -1.01 -28.23
N GLN A 573 -45.64 -0.25 -27.60
CA GLN A 573 -45.25 1.08 -28.09
C GLN A 573 -44.50 1.01 -29.43
N ILE A 574 -43.58 0.07 -29.60
CA ILE A 574 -42.87 -0.16 -30.87
C ILE A 574 -43.85 -0.53 -31.98
N ALA A 575 -44.81 -1.44 -31.72
CA ALA A 575 -45.86 -1.78 -32.67
C ALA A 575 -46.73 -0.57 -33.06
N THR A 576 -47.01 0.33 -32.11
CA THR A 576 -47.73 1.58 -32.37
C THR A 576 -46.92 2.54 -33.24
N VAL A 577 -45.63 2.73 -32.95
CA VAL A 577 -44.73 3.57 -33.76
C VAL A 577 -44.59 3.02 -35.18
N GLN A 578 -44.44 1.70 -35.34
CA GLN A 578 -44.38 1.05 -36.65
C GLN A 578 -45.67 1.26 -37.45
N LYS A 579 -46.83 1.18 -36.79
CA LYS A 579 -48.12 1.46 -37.42
C LYS A 579 -48.21 2.91 -37.91
N SER A 580 -47.92 3.89 -37.06
CA SER A 580 -47.96 5.32 -37.44
C SER A 580 -46.94 5.66 -38.55
N TYR A 581 -45.77 5.02 -38.55
CA TYR A 581 -44.79 5.14 -39.63
C TYR A 581 -45.37 4.60 -40.95
N ASN A 582 -45.93 3.39 -40.94
CA ASN A 582 -46.53 2.77 -42.12
C ASN A 582 -47.70 3.62 -42.67
N GLU A 583 -48.60 4.11 -41.81
CA GLU A 583 -49.71 5.01 -42.19
C GLU A 583 -49.21 6.32 -42.83
N SER A 584 -48.12 6.88 -42.32
CA SER A 584 -47.49 8.08 -42.88
C SER A 584 -46.87 7.81 -44.26
N VAL A 585 -46.20 6.66 -44.43
CA VAL A 585 -45.64 6.24 -45.72
C VAL A 585 -46.75 5.97 -46.75
N THR A 586 -47.83 5.29 -46.37
CA THR A 586 -48.99 5.06 -47.24
C THR A 586 -49.66 6.38 -47.64
N THR A 587 -49.77 7.35 -46.74
CA THR A 587 -50.31 8.69 -47.06
C THR A 587 -49.41 9.43 -48.06
N LEU A 588 -48.09 9.29 -47.94
CA LEU A 588 -47.13 9.93 -48.83
C LEU A 588 -47.08 9.26 -50.21
N LYS A 589 -47.09 7.92 -50.29
CA LYS A 589 -46.71 7.12 -51.47
C LYS A 589 -47.75 6.11 -51.98
N GLY A 590 -48.85 5.86 -51.27
CA GLY A 590 -49.82 4.81 -51.62
C GLY A 590 -50.58 5.04 -52.93
N ASP A 591 -51.21 3.97 -53.44
CA ASP A 591 -51.73 3.92 -54.82
C ASP A 591 -52.96 4.80 -55.09
N HIS A 592 -53.69 5.20 -54.03
CA HIS A 592 -54.90 6.00 -54.14
C HIS A 592 -54.79 7.27 -53.30
N GLY A 593 -54.64 8.41 -53.98
CA GLY A 593 -54.63 9.74 -53.36
C GLY A 593 -53.32 10.15 -52.67
N SER A 594 -52.19 9.49 -52.96
CA SER A 594 -50.88 9.89 -52.44
C SER A 594 -50.56 11.36 -52.72
N LEU A 595 -49.92 12.02 -51.73
CA LEU A 595 -49.48 13.40 -51.90
C LEU A 595 -48.46 13.55 -53.03
N THR A 596 -47.57 12.58 -53.25
CA THR A 596 -46.57 12.64 -54.32
C THR A 596 -47.22 12.63 -55.70
N LYS A 597 -48.07 11.63 -55.99
CA LYS A 597 -48.83 11.57 -57.25
C LYS A 597 -49.77 12.77 -57.44
N THR A 598 -50.27 13.38 -56.36
CA THR A 598 -51.07 14.63 -56.42
C THR A 598 -50.22 15.86 -56.73
N VAL A 599 -49.04 15.99 -56.12
CA VAL A 599 -48.11 17.11 -56.36
C VAL A 599 -47.50 17.04 -57.76
N ASP A 600 -47.13 15.86 -58.24
CA ASP A 600 -46.62 15.68 -59.60
C ASP A 600 -47.67 16.02 -60.67
N LYS A 601 -48.96 15.76 -60.43
CA LYS A 601 -50.04 16.25 -61.29
C LYS A 601 -50.08 17.79 -61.37
N PHE A 602 -49.82 18.52 -60.29
CA PHE A 602 -49.74 19.99 -60.36
C PHE A 602 -48.53 20.47 -61.19
N VAL A 603 -47.39 19.78 -61.11
CA VAL A 603 -46.22 20.08 -61.97
C VAL A 603 -46.52 19.78 -63.44
N ALA A 604 -47.21 18.66 -63.73
CA ALA A 604 -47.65 18.31 -65.09
C ALA A 604 -48.68 19.30 -65.66
N LEU A 605 -49.52 19.89 -64.82
CA LEU A 605 -50.49 20.93 -65.18
C LEU A 605 -49.87 22.35 -65.26
N GLY A 606 -48.54 22.48 -65.20
CA GLY A 606 -47.83 23.72 -65.49
C GLY A 606 -47.53 24.63 -64.29
N VAL A 607 -47.69 24.16 -63.05
CA VAL A 607 -47.27 24.92 -61.86
C VAL A 607 -45.74 24.97 -61.77
N THR A 608 -45.18 26.17 -61.71
CA THR A 608 -43.73 26.39 -61.63
C THR A 608 -43.18 26.07 -60.24
N VAL A 609 -42.38 24.99 -60.15
CA VAL A 609 -41.65 24.58 -58.94
C VAL A 609 -40.15 24.80 -59.09
N SER A 610 -39.51 25.33 -58.05
CA SER A 610 -38.08 25.70 -58.06
C SER A 610 -37.12 24.50 -57.98
N LYS A 611 -37.55 23.40 -57.35
CA LYS A 611 -36.91 22.07 -57.39
C LYS A 611 -37.99 21.00 -57.33
N ARG A 612 -37.80 19.90 -58.06
CA ARG A 612 -38.68 18.72 -58.00
C ARG A 612 -38.40 17.87 -56.76
N LEU A 613 -39.35 17.02 -56.38
CA LEU A 613 -39.16 16.01 -55.34
C LEU A 613 -38.06 15.00 -55.77
N PRO A 614 -37.30 14.43 -54.82
CA PRO A 614 -36.31 13.41 -55.14
C PRO A 614 -36.99 12.12 -55.61
N ALA A 615 -36.33 11.38 -56.51
CA ALA A 615 -36.85 10.11 -57.04
C ALA A 615 -37.23 9.11 -55.93
N SER A 616 -36.50 9.08 -54.81
CA SER A 616 -36.85 8.24 -53.66
C SER A 616 -38.18 8.58 -52.97
N ALA A 617 -38.83 9.69 -53.29
CA ALA A 617 -40.17 10.05 -52.81
C ALA A 617 -41.29 9.63 -53.78
N ILE A 618 -41.02 9.63 -55.09
CA ILE A 618 -41.97 9.26 -56.15
C ILE A 618 -41.79 7.76 -56.41
N GLY A 619 -42.84 6.96 -56.24
CA GLY A 619 -42.73 5.52 -56.50
C GLY A 619 -42.30 5.25 -57.95
N GLU A 620 -41.42 4.27 -58.17
CA GLU A 620 -40.97 3.86 -59.50
C GLU A 620 -42.10 3.16 -60.25
N ASP A 621 -43.01 3.95 -60.84
CA ASP A 621 -44.01 3.47 -61.82
C ASP A 621 -43.27 3.19 -63.16
N GLU A 622 -42.60 2.04 -63.24
CA GLU A 622 -41.76 1.59 -64.38
C GLU A 622 -42.60 1.12 -65.61
N GLU A 623 -43.63 1.89 -66.04
CA GLU A 623 -44.53 1.41 -67.11
C GLU A 623 -45.23 2.48 -67.99
N LEU A 624 -44.62 3.66 -68.22
CA LEU A 624 -45.22 4.74 -69.06
C LEU A 624 -44.36 5.32 -70.20
N GLU A 625 -43.23 4.70 -70.58
CA GLU A 625 -42.47 5.08 -71.79
C GLU A 625 -42.68 4.14 -73.01
N SER A 626 -43.44 3.05 -72.87
CA SER A 626 -43.59 2.03 -73.93
C SER A 626 -44.72 2.29 -74.95
N GLU A 627 -45.67 3.20 -74.68
CA GLU A 627 -46.92 3.30 -75.45
C GLU A 627 -47.08 4.57 -76.33
N LEU A 628 -46.05 5.44 -76.41
CA LEU A 628 -46.07 6.67 -77.23
C LEU A 628 -45.22 6.60 -78.52
N ALA A 629 -44.65 5.44 -78.84
CA ALA A 629 -43.74 5.24 -79.97
C ALA A 629 -44.37 4.53 -81.20
N ILE A 630 -45.71 4.42 -81.30
CA ILE A 630 -46.38 3.83 -82.47
C ILE A 630 -47.66 4.60 -82.86
N LEU A 631 -47.53 5.61 -83.72
CA LEU A 631 -48.57 5.95 -84.72
C LEU A 631 -47.88 6.41 -86.03
N PRO A 632 -48.29 5.89 -87.21
CA PRO A 632 -47.63 6.18 -88.49
C PRO A 632 -48.07 7.52 -89.11
N VAL A 633 -47.22 8.03 -90.01
CA VAL A 633 -47.46 9.24 -90.82
C VAL A 633 -48.19 8.89 -92.11
N GLU A 634 -49.38 9.46 -92.32
CA GLU A 634 -50.05 9.81 -93.59
C GLU A 634 -51.45 10.35 -93.24
N GLY A 635 -51.99 11.48 -93.74
CA GLY A 635 -51.48 12.58 -94.55
C GLY A 635 -52.64 13.31 -95.26
N ALA A 636 -52.71 14.66 -95.26
CA ALA A 636 -53.44 15.48 -96.28
C ALA A 636 -53.46 17.01 -96.03
N ALA A 637 -52.84 17.75 -96.95
CA ALA A 637 -53.30 18.97 -97.64
C ALA A 637 -53.63 20.32 -96.92
N ASN A 638 -53.14 21.39 -97.57
CA ASN A 638 -53.54 22.82 -97.53
C ASN A 638 -53.24 23.59 -96.21
N THR A 639 -52.64 24.79 -96.22
CA THR A 639 -52.33 25.77 -97.32
C THR A 639 -50.94 26.36 -97.14
#